data_AF-M1D1S2-F1
#
_entry.id   AF-M1D1S2-F1
#
_cell.length_a   1.000
_cell.length_b   1.000
_cell.length_c   1.000
_cell.angle_alpha   90.00
_cell.angle_beta   90.00
_cell.angle_gamma   90.00
#
_symmetry.space_group_name_H-M   'P 1'
#
loop_
_entity.id
_entity.type
_entity.pdbx_description
1 polymer ?
#
loop_
_entity_poly.entity_id
_entity_poly.type
_entity_poly.pdbx_seq_one_letter_code
_entity_poly.pdbx_strand_id
1 'polypeptide(L)'
;MESFEEQFEQITTLLSSNKPLAYSTLLHLQQQSGADPSLVKLLADSSSIIVSYILSDISDNDEEIAAQALKCLGFMIYHPSIVGSIKGDDARAIVDSLVEVITTSKIKSVCNLGVWCISMQQFNSSLLDANFQCLLRAITYALDNPIGSLSITFEAMQAVMKLASTSAQNMRAMSNIWAPPVYRRLVSSDKRERDMSERCLQKVSSVICPPPVILSKALVTDLKKTLLLTMEELLNQGLKIQTLQVWRWFLRLLGPYGMKYKHLVNKLLKIPEQTFTDHDPQIQSASLVAWEGLIDALICSQLHAPESNALVKNPTDQTVFKGSDPTEADGFPKKIKLVMTPLIGIMSSNCDASVHVSCLNTWSYLLYKLDKLASSHSVVKTVWEPILEVIIKVGPVNKNIWSWSFCIELLDNFISAGNKDVNSKLNDHKAMRLPESAKYSWKYYPIKWSPLDLGNLEFFLNTIHGLIIHGSDITLSSEIRTVTYGAASSLFRSLLRSVKHCLKSDLITYDEVILSLNMMLKFLKSVYENMHSRDGGIDDLLPLLLQLLEAFVEELEPSTLQSPLYKVIVDFKNIETSEPVYKFKIAKIPDISFMNCMEKVSPVAYITLLYFHAVTRATLKASDYEIVEGKHRYVKLLLSSYEPLEILNLFVSLLYTEKMSCCFEIWIALANCLKDYIDNHNFHSLFKLQSDSPGYAITIHFLCYPFAAYSCLKVYLKLQHVIEVWKSLYVSLSWASEIGYPTLTEDLFSMLCSYFNEALTNGDLVPEPQSSVNGQDIDVLLLFGEAMICVVDQASLIAKSEVKESESWRSSIIKSSLDFASCFVKLSRAKGETNLSTSLIEKRLLSSLVHFVGCLNLQKDITLFIEMMTSTLLLWLSHFEAQDSNFKDQLQQLWIQTLNCLQKTLPIIEFNSSFLQLQEPLLEKTLDHPDLFISNSTVNFWNSTFGEQTKLDYPQSLLPVLDKLSRRGKIKLGKSSLLTNTKDSADVDKVTVPNRYKVPTTLHRCSKRVELVGNAANSSEGNDRIYSKSKRRHTELTEHQKEVRRAQQGRSMDCSGHGPGIRTYTSVDFSQGNEESQESQDIRDADTILEMLRKVK
;
A
#
# COMPACT_ATOMS: atom_id res chain seq x y z
N MET A 1 67.95 38.05 -23.30
CA MET A 1 66.94 38.32 -22.27
C MET A 1 67.69 38.99 -21.15
N GLU A 2 67.25 40.18 -20.76
CA GLU A 2 67.67 40.83 -19.52
C GLU A 2 67.16 40.00 -18.34
N SER A 3 67.76 40.17 -17.16
CA SER A 3 67.16 39.70 -15.91
C SER A 3 65.86 40.45 -15.66
N PHE A 4 64.88 39.77 -15.07
CA PHE A 4 63.66 40.45 -14.61
C PHE A 4 63.95 41.51 -13.53
N GLU A 5 65.08 41.41 -12.83
CA GLU A 5 65.58 42.46 -11.93
C GLU A 5 66.05 43.71 -12.70
N GLU A 6 66.73 43.55 -13.83
CA GLU A 6 67.17 44.66 -14.70
C GLU A 6 65.95 45.38 -15.31
N GLN A 7 64.94 44.61 -15.75
CA GLN A 7 63.68 45.19 -16.27
C GLN A 7 62.87 45.90 -15.17
N PHE A 8 62.97 45.42 -13.92
CA PHE A 8 62.35 46.11 -12.78
C PHE A 8 63.07 47.43 -12.43
N GLU A 9 64.40 47.44 -12.46
CA GLU A 9 65.20 48.66 -12.27
C GLU A 9 64.93 49.70 -13.37
N GLN A 10 64.78 49.25 -14.63
CA GLN A 10 64.32 50.08 -15.75
C GLN A 10 62.93 50.68 -15.50
N ILE A 11 61.96 49.93 -14.97
CA ILE A 11 60.64 50.50 -14.62
C ILE A 11 60.76 51.56 -13.52
N THR A 12 61.56 51.33 -12.47
CA THR A 12 61.71 52.34 -11.40
C THR A 12 62.35 53.65 -11.86
N THR A 13 63.26 53.59 -12.84
CA THR A 13 63.84 54.79 -13.47
C THR A 13 62.90 55.43 -14.49
N LEU A 14 62.13 54.65 -15.26
CA LEU A 14 61.09 55.16 -16.15
C LEU A 14 59.94 55.85 -15.40
N LEU A 15 59.55 55.39 -14.21
CA LEU A 15 58.52 56.05 -13.38
C LEU A 15 58.87 57.52 -13.04
N SER A 16 60.17 57.86 -13.00
CA SER A 16 60.65 59.23 -12.77
C SER A 16 60.76 60.12 -14.03
N SER A 17 60.60 59.55 -15.23
CA SER A 17 60.98 60.22 -16.50
C SER A 17 59.99 60.06 -17.65
N ASN A 18 59.23 58.96 -17.72
CA ASN A 18 58.20 58.70 -18.72
C ASN A 18 57.10 57.78 -18.14
N LYS A 19 56.18 58.36 -17.36
CA LYS A 19 55.12 57.63 -16.64
C LYS A 19 54.24 56.73 -17.54
N PRO A 20 53.70 57.18 -18.70
CA PRO A 20 52.87 56.30 -19.53
C PRO A 20 53.59 55.03 -19.99
N LEU A 21 54.85 55.17 -20.44
CA LEU A 21 55.68 54.03 -20.84
C LEU A 21 56.02 53.12 -19.65
N ALA A 22 56.30 53.70 -18.47
CA ALA A 22 56.58 52.95 -17.26
C ALA A 22 55.40 52.08 -16.83
N TYR A 23 54.18 52.65 -16.77
CA TYR A 23 52.98 51.89 -16.39
C TYR A 23 52.56 50.88 -17.46
N SER A 24 52.72 51.20 -18.74
CA SER A 24 52.48 50.24 -19.84
C SER A 24 53.42 49.02 -19.75
N THR A 25 54.71 49.25 -19.48
CA THR A 25 55.71 48.18 -19.29
C THR A 25 55.44 47.37 -18.02
N LEU A 26 55.09 48.03 -16.90
CA LEU A 26 54.71 47.38 -15.65
C LEU A 26 53.46 46.49 -15.82
N LEU A 27 52.42 47.00 -16.49
CA LEU A 27 51.19 46.26 -16.75
C LEU A 27 51.45 45.03 -17.63
N HIS A 28 52.34 45.15 -18.62
CA HIS A 28 52.76 44.02 -19.45
C HIS A 28 53.51 42.94 -18.64
N LEU A 29 54.43 43.32 -17.73
CA LEU A 29 55.07 42.36 -16.81
C LEU A 29 54.06 41.72 -15.83
N GLN A 30 53.09 42.50 -15.32
CA GLN A 30 52.00 41.98 -14.49
C GLN A 30 51.18 40.94 -15.25
N GLN A 31 50.76 41.22 -16.50
CA GLN A 31 50.06 40.28 -17.36
C GLN A 31 50.86 38.99 -17.61
N GLN A 32 52.19 39.08 -17.79
CA GLN A 32 53.07 37.92 -17.94
C GLN A 32 53.25 37.11 -16.63
N SER A 33 53.22 37.77 -15.46
CA SER A 33 53.45 37.12 -14.16
C SER A 33 52.45 35.99 -13.82
N GLY A 34 51.29 35.96 -14.48
CA GLY A 34 50.33 34.84 -14.37
C GLY A 34 50.88 33.49 -14.86
N ALA A 35 52.00 33.47 -15.60
CA ALA A 35 52.65 32.24 -16.05
C ALA A 35 53.89 31.84 -15.21
N ASP A 36 54.41 32.73 -14.36
CA ASP A 36 55.66 32.50 -13.61
C ASP A 36 55.55 32.96 -12.13
N PRO A 37 55.52 32.03 -11.16
CA PRO A 37 55.47 32.35 -9.74
C PRO A 37 56.66 33.20 -9.22
N SER A 38 57.80 33.22 -9.91
CA SER A 38 58.95 34.03 -9.52
C SER A 38 58.72 35.53 -9.77
N LEU A 39 58.05 35.89 -10.86
CA LEU A 39 57.63 37.27 -11.16
C LEU A 39 56.64 37.80 -10.13
N VAL A 40 55.66 36.96 -9.76
CA VAL A 40 54.69 37.29 -8.70
C VAL A 40 55.40 37.57 -7.37
N LYS A 41 56.46 36.81 -7.06
CA LYS A 41 57.26 37.04 -5.86
C LYS A 41 58.06 38.34 -5.93
N LEU A 42 58.72 38.64 -7.05
CA LEU A 42 59.47 39.88 -7.25
C LEU A 42 58.55 41.13 -7.15
N LEU A 43 57.35 41.05 -7.71
CA LEU A 43 56.31 42.10 -7.57
C LEU A 43 55.80 42.25 -6.12
N ALA A 44 55.77 41.16 -5.34
CA ALA A 44 55.41 41.19 -3.93
C ALA A 44 56.55 41.78 -3.07
N ASP A 45 57.78 41.30 -3.24
CA ASP A 45 58.97 41.75 -2.51
C ASP A 45 59.22 43.28 -2.75
N SER A 46 58.99 43.79 -3.96
CA SER A 46 59.09 45.22 -4.31
C SER A 46 57.80 46.05 -4.10
N SER A 47 56.70 45.43 -3.65
CA SER A 47 55.35 46.01 -3.70
C SER A 47 55.22 47.43 -3.11
N SER A 48 55.82 47.69 -1.95
CA SER A 48 55.72 49.01 -1.28
C SER A 48 56.32 50.17 -2.08
N ILE A 49 57.34 49.93 -2.92
CA ILE A 49 57.92 50.96 -3.78
C ILE A 49 56.94 51.28 -4.93
N ILE A 50 56.44 50.23 -5.60
CA ILE A 50 55.51 50.36 -6.74
C ILE A 50 54.23 51.08 -6.29
N VAL A 51 53.67 50.70 -5.14
CA VAL A 51 52.48 51.33 -4.55
C VAL A 51 52.71 52.82 -4.32
N SER A 52 53.89 53.24 -3.83
CA SER A 52 54.14 54.67 -3.55
C SER A 52 54.08 55.57 -4.80
N TYR A 53 54.56 55.10 -5.96
CA TYR A 53 54.45 55.81 -7.24
C TYR A 53 53.03 55.74 -7.82
N ILE A 54 52.39 54.58 -7.76
CA ILE A 54 50.99 54.43 -8.19
C ILE A 54 50.10 55.41 -7.43
N LEU A 55 50.24 55.53 -6.11
CA LEU A 55 49.39 56.40 -5.29
C LEU A 55 49.61 57.90 -5.52
N SER A 56 50.75 58.35 -6.05
CA SER A 56 50.90 59.74 -6.51
C SER A 56 50.21 60.00 -7.85
N ASP A 57 49.97 58.95 -8.65
CA ASP A 57 49.66 59.06 -10.08
C ASP A 57 48.21 58.68 -10.42
N ILE A 58 47.51 57.92 -9.57
CA ILE A 58 46.06 57.65 -9.75
C ILE A 58 45.17 58.89 -9.66
N SER A 59 45.71 60.01 -9.15
CA SER A 59 45.06 61.32 -9.05
C SER A 59 45.62 62.36 -10.03
N ASP A 60 46.42 61.94 -11.03
CA ASP A 60 46.94 62.85 -12.06
C ASP A 60 45.80 63.43 -12.92
N ASN A 61 46.04 64.58 -13.56
CA ASN A 61 45.06 65.22 -14.45
C ASN A 61 45.08 64.60 -15.85
N ASP A 62 46.14 63.86 -16.18
CA ASP A 62 46.26 63.08 -17.41
C ASP A 62 45.49 61.75 -17.29
N GLU A 63 44.50 61.57 -18.18
CA GLU A 63 43.65 60.38 -18.21
C GLU A 63 44.44 59.09 -18.51
N GLU A 64 45.49 59.14 -19.34
CA GLU A 64 46.30 57.96 -19.67
C GLU A 64 47.14 57.53 -18.45
N ILE A 65 47.80 58.49 -17.80
CA ILE A 65 48.63 58.21 -16.61
C ILE A 65 47.76 57.63 -15.48
N ALA A 66 46.66 58.31 -15.13
CA ALA A 66 45.79 57.89 -14.03
C ALA A 66 45.11 56.55 -14.33
N ALA A 67 44.67 56.30 -15.58
CA ALA A 67 44.07 55.02 -15.96
C ALA A 67 45.08 53.86 -15.93
N GLN A 68 46.30 54.04 -16.44
CA GLN A 68 47.31 52.97 -16.43
C GLN A 68 47.82 52.69 -15.01
N ALA A 69 47.99 53.72 -14.16
CA ALA A 69 48.30 53.55 -12.74
C ALA A 69 47.19 52.76 -12.00
N LEU A 70 45.91 53.06 -12.27
CA LEU A 70 44.78 52.31 -11.71
C LEU A 70 44.69 50.87 -12.21
N LYS A 71 44.97 50.59 -13.49
CA LYS A 71 45.08 49.20 -13.99
C LYS A 71 46.18 48.42 -13.23
N CYS A 72 47.35 49.04 -13.06
CA CYS A 72 48.47 48.45 -12.32
C CYS A 72 48.12 48.20 -10.84
N LEU A 73 47.38 49.13 -10.21
CA LEU A 73 46.90 49.00 -8.83
C LEU A 73 45.92 47.84 -8.69
N GLY A 74 44.93 47.75 -9.58
CA GLY A 74 43.91 46.71 -9.59
C GLY A 74 44.51 45.30 -9.65
N PHE A 75 45.54 45.11 -10.47
CA PHE A 75 46.29 43.85 -10.51
C PHE A 75 46.94 43.52 -9.15
N MET A 76 47.66 44.46 -8.55
CA MET A 76 48.38 44.25 -7.28
C MET A 76 47.42 43.94 -6.12
N ILE A 77 46.27 44.62 -6.03
CA ILE A 77 45.27 44.38 -4.98
C ILE A 77 44.36 43.17 -5.27
N TYR A 78 44.38 42.63 -6.49
CA TYR A 78 43.69 41.40 -6.85
C TYR A 78 44.52 40.14 -6.52
N HIS A 79 45.84 40.16 -6.73
CA HIS A 79 46.64 38.95 -6.60
C HIS A 79 46.96 38.61 -5.12
N PRO A 80 46.50 37.47 -4.56
CA PRO A 80 46.61 37.21 -3.12
C PRO A 80 48.04 37.25 -2.55
N SER A 81 49.02 36.78 -3.31
CA SER A 81 50.43 36.80 -2.89
C SER A 81 51.03 38.21 -2.81
N ILE A 82 50.54 39.16 -3.61
CA ILE A 82 50.98 40.56 -3.57
C ILE A 82 50.22 41.30 -2.46
N VAL A 83 48.91 41.06 -2.31
CA VAL A 83 48.13 41.56 -1.16
C VAL A 83 48.74 41.12 0.18
N GLY A 84 49.31 39.90 0.24
CA GLY A 84 50.01 39.39 1.43
C GLY A 84 51.33 40.07 1.78
N SER A 85 51.94 40.85 0.86
CA SER A 85 53.18 41.61 1.11
C SER A 85 52.93 43.09 1.39
N ILE A 86 51.80 43.66 0.96
CA ILE A 86 51.41 45.05 1.22
C ILE A 86 51.14 45.22 2.73
N LYS A 87 51.78 46.22 3.37
CA LYS A 87 51.66 46.44 4.82
C LYS A 87 50.32 47.09 5.17
N GLY A 88 49.91 46.98 6.43
CA GLY A 88 48.66 47.57 6.93
C GLY A 88 48.57 49.11 6.88
N ASP A 89 49.68 49.80 6.66
CA ASP A 89 49.70 51.25 6.45
C ASP A 89 49.55 51.57 4.96
N ASP A 90 50.36 50.95 4.11
CA ASP A 90 50.28 51.03 2.64
C ASP A 90 48.87 50.64 2.14
N ALA A 91 48.26 49.58 2.71
CA ALA A 91 46.93 49.12 2.34
C ALA A 91 45.82 50.10 2.76
N ARG A 92 46.00 50.88 3.83
CA ARG A 92 45.08 51.97 4.19
C ARG A 92 45.23 53.15 3.25
N ALA A 93 46.47 53.54 2.91
CA ALA A 93 46.73 54.57 1.92
C ALA A 93 46.10 54.24 0.55
N ILE A 94 46.21 52.99 0.09
CA ILE A 94 45.54 52.51 -1.14
C ILE A 94 44.02 52.74 -1.06
N VAL A 95 43.38 52.35 0.05
CA VAL A 95 41.92 52.50 0.21
C VAL A 95 41.51 53.97 0.26
N ASP A 96 42.22 54.79 1.02
CA ASP A 96 41.85 56.19 1.22
C ASP A 96 42.09 57.02 -0.06
N SER A 97 43.17 56.78 -0.81
CA SER A 97 43.40 57.40 -2.12
C SER A 97 42.41 56.91 -3.20
N LEU A 98 42.02 55.63 -3.21
CA LEU A 98 40.94 55.16 -4.10
C LEU A 98 39.60 55.85 -3.79
N VAL A 99 39.30 56.07 -2.51
CA VAL A 99 38.09 56.81 -2.08
C VAL A 99 38.16 58.28 -2.50
N GLU A 100 39.33 58.91 -2.44
CA GLU A 100 39.55 60.27 -2.93
C GLU A 100 39.36 60.35 -4.45
N VAL A 101 40.04 59.51 -5.24
CA VAL A 101 39.93 59.48 -6.71
C VAL A 101 38.48 59.31 -7.16
N ILE A 102 37.75 58.35 -6.58
CA ILE A 102 36.35 58.09 -6.95
C ILE A 102 35.43 59.27 -6.62
N THR A 103 35.70 60.00 -5.53
CA THR A 103 34.82 61.10 -5.07
C THR A 103 35.21 62.48 -5.57
N THR A 104 36.39 62.64 -6.16
CA THR A 104 36.91 63.93 -6.68
C THR A 104 37.02 63.97 -8.21
N SER A 105 37.34 62.84 -8.85
CA SER A 105 37.54 62.80 -10.31
C SER A 105 36.24 63.02 -11.07
N LYS A 106 36.36 63.74 -12.19
CA LYS A 106 35.29 63.94 -13.18
C LYS A 106 35.52 63.12 -14.46
N ILE A 107 36.66 62.43 -14.55
CA ILE A 107 37.04 61.64 -15.72
C ILE A 107 36.36 60.27 -15.61
N LYS A 108 35.54 59.93 -16.62
CA LYS A 108 34.71 58.71 -16.63
C LYS A 108 35.53 57.44 -16.42
N SER A 109 36.62 57.27 -17.18
CA SER A 109 37.49 56.09 -17.16
C SER A 109 38.20 55.92 -15.81
N VAL A 110 38.82 56.98 -15.29
CA VAL A 110 39.51 57.03 -13.99
C VAL A 110 38.55 56.69 -12.85
N CYS A 111 37.35 57.30 -12.82
CA CYS A 111 36.34 56.96 -11.82
C CYS A 111 35.89 55.49 -11.95
N ASN A 112 35.70 54.98 -13.17
CA ASN A 112 35.30 53.59 -13.42
C ASN A 112 36.37 52.59 -12.95
N LEU A 113 37.65 52.86 -13.25
CA LEU A 113 38.78 52.03 -12.86
C LEU A 113 39.04 52.08 -11.34
N GLY A 114 38.82 53.22 -10.69
CA GLY A 114 38.84 53.32 -9.22
C GLY A 114 37.77 52.44 -8.55
N VAL A 115 36.54 52.45 -9.07
CA VAL A 115 35.46 51.59 -8.54
C VAL A 115 35.72 50.11 -8.83
N TRP A 116 36.29 49.77 -9.99
CA TRP A 116 36.74 48.42 -10.36
C TRP A 116 37.85 47.90 -9.42
N CYS A 117 38.79 48.75 -9.02
CA CYS A 117 39.78 48.41 -7.98
C CYS A 117 39.09 47.96 -6.67
N ILE A 118 38.05 48.68 -6.24
CA ILE A 118 37.26 48.31 -5.05
C ILE A 118 36.41 47.04 -5.29
N SER A 119 35.94 46.79 -6.52
CA SER A 119 35.14 45.60 -6.85
C SER A 119 35.98 44.30 -6.88
N MET A 120 37.27 44.39 -7.26
CA MET A 120 38.13 43.22 -7.44
C MET A 120 39.01 42.83 -6.24
N GLN A 121 39.44 43.79 -5.40
CA GLN A 121 40.46 43.64 -4.35
C GLN A 121 40.31 42.42 -3.42
N GLN A 122 41.40 41.88 -2.88
CA GLN A 122 41.42 40.72 -1.98
C GLN A 122 41.98 41.02 -0.58
N PHE A 123 41.82 42.24 -0.07
CA PHE A 123 42.27 42.60 1.27
C PHE A 123 41.56 41.78 2.36
N ASN A 124 42.22 41.63 3.52
CA ASN A 124 41.62 40.94 4.66
C ASN A 124 40.39 41.69 5.20
N SER A 125 39.45 40.97 5.82
CA SER A 125 38.19 41.56 6.31
C SER A 125 38.44 42.65 7.36
N SER A 126 39.41 42.47 8.25
CA SER A 126 39.76 43.45 9.28
C SER A 126 40.16 44.83 8.74
N LEU A 127 40.85 44.91 7.60
CA LEU A 127 41.16 46.18 6.94
C LEU A 127 39.90 46.81 6.31
N LEU A 128 39.11 45.99 5.62
CA LEU A 128 37.87 46.43 4.97
C LEU A 128 36.81 46.90 5.97
N ASP A 129 36.78 46.29 7.17
CA ASP A 129 35.95 46.69 8.29
C ASP A 129 36.43 48.02 8.92
N ALA A 130 37.75 48.23 9.02
CA ALA A 130 38.33 49.46 9.55
C ALA A 130 38.07 50.69 8.65
N ASN A 131 38.26 50.56 7.33
CA ASN A 131 38.01 51.63 6.36
C ASN A 131 36.58 51.58 5.75
N PHE A 132 35.66 50.78 6.33
CA PHE A 132 34.35 50.49 5.76
C PHE A 132 33.53 51.74 5.39
N GLN A 133 33.52 52.77 6.25
CA GLN A 133 32.75 53.99 6.02
C GLN A 133 33.28 54.81 4.83
N CYS A 134 34.60 54.81 4.62
CA CYS A 134 35.23 55.47 3.46
C CYS A 134 34.88 54.74 2.16
N LEU A 135 35.05 53.41 2.15
CA LEU A 135 34.68 52.54 1.02
C LEU A 135 33.19 52.68 0.66
N LEU A 136 32.31 52.63 1.67
CA LEU A 136 30.87 52.79 1.49
C LEU A 136 30.51 54.16 0.91
N ARG A 137 31.18 55.24 1.33
CA ARG A 137 30.99 56.59 0.79
C ARG A 137 31.36 56.66 -0.70
N ALA A 138 32.50 56.11 -1.09
CA ALA A 138 32.93 56.08 -2.50
C ALA A 138 31.97 55.25 -3.38
N ILE A 139 31.58 54.06 -2.91
CA ILE A 139 30.60 53.22 -3.62
C ILE A 139 29.24 53.92 -3.72
N THR A 140 28.78 54.60 -2.66
CA THR A 140 27.50 55.33 -2.71
C THR A 140 27.55 56.50 -3.68
N TYR A 141 28.66 57.25 -3.74
CA TYR A 141 28.86 58.30 -4.74
C TYR A 141 28.84 57.75 -6.18
N ALA A 142 29.53 56.63 -6.44
CA ALA A 142 29.50 55.96 -7.73
C ALA A 142 28.10 55.41 -8.10
N LEU A 143 27.36 54.90 -7.11
CA LEU A 143 25.96 54.47 -7.28
C LEU A 143 25.01 55.65 -7.53
N ASP A 144 25.20 56.82 -6.91
CA ASP A 144 24.37 58.01 -7.18
C ASP A 144 24.65 58.59 -8.59
N ASN A 145 25.77 58.18 -9.22
CA ASN A 145 26.13 58.41 -10.62
C ASN A 145 26.14 59.89 -11.09
N PRO A 146 26.90 60.77 -10.42
CA PRO A 146 26.98 62.19 -10.81
C PRO A 146 27.64 62.42 -12.19
N ILE A 147 28.35 61.42 -12.73
CA ILE A 147 28.96 61.43 -14.07
C ILE A 147 27.96 60.98 -15.15
N GLY A 148 26.82 60.37 -14.78
CA GLY A 148 25.80 59.91 -15.72
C GLY A 148 26.16 58.67 -16.53
N SER A 149 27.13 57.85 -16.08
CA SER A 149 27.63 56.69 -16.83
C SER A 149 27.20 55.35 -16.24
N LEU A 150 26.59 54.48 -17.06
CA LEU A 150 26.09 53.17 -16.63
C LEU A 150 27.22 52.19 -16.26
N SER A 151 28.42 52.32 -16.84
CA SER A 151 29.54 51.42 -16.50
C SER A 151 29.98 51.62 -15.03
N ILE A 152 29.97 52.88 -14.56
CA ILE A 152 30.32 53.24 -13.18
C ILE A 152 29.28 52.67 -12.20
N THR A 153 27.98 52.71 -12.54
CA THR A 153 26.95 52.11 -11.66
C THR A 153 27.02 50.59 -11.66
N PHE A 154 27.39 49.95 -12.77
CA PHE A 154 27.54 48.50 -12.84
C PHE A 154 28.74 48.03 -12.00
N GLU A 155 29.90 48.67 -12.12
CA GLU A 155 31.05 48.38 -11.24
C GLU A 155 30.76 48.72 -9.77
N ALA A 156 30.02 49.78 -9.48
CA ALA A 156 29.61 50.09 -8.10
C ALA A 156 28.68 49.00 -7.52
N MET A 157 27.83 48.38 -8.35
CA MET A 157 27.05 47.20 -7.95
C MET A 157 27.92 45.94 -7.77
N GLN A 158 29.00 45.77 -8.54
CA GLN A 158 30.00 44.72 -8.29
C GLN A 158 30.72 44.95 -6.96
N ALA A 159 31.09 46.20 -6.65
CA ALA A 159 31.70 46.59 -5.37
C ALA A 159 30.75 46.36 -4.18
N VAL A 160 29.45 46.63 -4.33
CA VAL A 160 28.41 46.22 -3.36
C VAL A 160 28.38 44.70 -3.18
N MET A 161 28.38 43.92 -4.27
CA MET A 161 28.40 42.46 -4.19
C MET A 161 29.67 41.92 -3.52
N LYS A 162 30.82 42.57 -3.77
CA LYS A 162 32.11 42.26 -3.13
C LYS A 162 32.07 42.53 -1.62
N LEU A 163 31.75 43.76 -1.20
CA LEU A 163 31.69 44.10 0.23
C LEU A 163 30.61 43.33 0.98
N ALA A 164 29.49 42.99 0.34
CA ALA A 164 28.48 42.11 0.94
C ALA A 164 29.01 40.70 1.24
N SER A 165 29.98 40.21 0.44
CA SER A 165 30.61 38.90 0.65
C SER A 165 31.74 38.90 1.69
N THR A 166 32.42 40.03 1.92
CA THR A 166 33.54 40.15 2.87
C THR A 166 33.13 40.76 4.22
N SER A 167 32.17 41.68 4.23
CA SER A 167 31.74 42.46 5.41
C SER A 167 30.20 42.49 5.53
N ALA A 168 29.62 41.29 5.58
CA ALA A 168 28.16 41.12 5.61
C ALA A 168 27.47 41.86 6.78
N GLN A 169 28.09 41.93 7.96
CA GLN A 169 27.50 42.61 9.12
C GLN A 169 27.40 44.13 8.92
N ASN A 170 28.48 44.78 8.47
CA ASN A 170 28.50 46.22 8.25
C ASN A 170 27.62 46.63 7.05
N MET A 171 27.64 45.84 5.97
CA MET A 171 26.72 46.02 4.84
C MET A 171 25.25 45.89 5.24
N ARG A 172 24.91 44.95 6.14
CA ARG A 172 23.56 44.81 6.71
C ARG A 172 23.21 46.02 7.59
N ALA A 173 24.14 46.49 8.41
CA ALA A 173 23.96 47.62 9.33
C ALA A 173 23.79 48.98 8.61
N MET A 174 24.44 49.19 7.46
CA MET A 174 24.32 50.42 6.65
C MET A 174 23.43 50.24 5.39
N SER A 175 22.56 49.22 5.40
CA SER A 175 21.69 48.88 4.26
C SER A 175 20.74 50.01 3.83
N ASN A 176 20.43 50.98 4.70
CA ASN A 176 19.66 52.17 4.35
C ASN A 176 20.43 53.22 3.52
N ILE A 177 21.73 53.01 3.24
CA ILE A 177 22.58 53.94 2.48
C ILE A 177 22.83 53.41 1.07
N TRP A 178 23.39 52.21 0.92
CA TRP A 178 23.78 51.66 -0.39
C TRP A 178 22.63 50.96 -1.14
N ALA A 179 21.64 50.41 -0.43
CA ALA A 179 20.56 49.67 -1.10
C ALA A 179 19.56 50.57 -1.84
N PRO A 180 19.20 51.79 -1.38
CA PRO A 180 18.29 52.66 -2.12
C PRO A 180 18.77 53.02 -3.54
N PRO A 181 20.03 53.44 -3.77
CA PRO A 181 20.54 53.61 -5.14
C PRO A 181 20.41 52.35 -6.03
N VAL A 182 20.48 51.14 -5.46
CA VAL A 182 20.30 49.89 -6.21
C VAL A 182 18.82 49.58 -6.44
N TYR A 183 17.96 49.55 -5.40
CA TYR A 183 16.56 49.17 -5.59
C TYR A 183 15.74 50.20 -6.38
N ARG A 184 16.11 51.49 -6.34
CA ARG A 184 15.45 52.53 -7.16
C ARG A 184 15.61 52.28 -8.66
N ARG A 185 16.68 51.61 -9.08
CA ARG A 185 16.96 51.30 -10.50
C ARG A 185 16.15 50.13 -11.05
N LEU A 186 15.46 49.37 -10.20
CA LEU A 186 14.49 48.37 -10.66
C LEU A 186 13.36 48.97 -11.50
N VAL A 187 13.00 50.25 -11.28
CA VAL A 187 12.02 50.98 -12.11
C VAL A 187 12.65 51.82 -13.24
N SER A 188 13.95 51.63 -13.54
CA SER A 188 14.59 52.31 -14.67
C SER A 188 13.99 51.87 -16.01
N SER A 189 14.03 52.73 -17.02
CA SER A 189 13.62 52.39 -18.39
C SER A 189 14.66 51.53 -19.11
N ASP A 190 15.96 51.68 -18.82
CA ASP A 190 17.03 50.85 -19.40
C ASP A 190 16.97 49.43 -18.83
N LYS A 191 16.87 48.44 -19.73
CA LYS A 191 16.85 47.02 -19.36
C LYS A 191 18.12 46.58 -18.62
N ARG A 192 19.30 47.03 -19.06
CA ARG A 192 20.60 46.65 -18.50
C ARG A 192 20.72 47.11 -17.04
N GLU A 193 20.20 48.30 -16.75
CA GLU A 193 20.21 48.86 -15.41
C GLU A 193 19.28 48.10 -14.46
N ARG A 194 18.07 47.70 -14.93
CA ARG A 194 17.19 46.80 -14.18
C ARG A 194 17.83 45.42 -13.94
N ASP A 195 18.32 44.79 -15.00
CA ASP A 195 18.89 43.43 -14.97
C ASP A 195 20.12 43.35 -14.04
N MET A 196 20.99 44.37 -14.05
CA MET A 196 22.15 44.45 -13.15
C MET A 196 21.75 44.75 -11.69
N SER A 197 20.73 45.59 -11.49
CA SER A 197 20.18 45.88 -10.15
C SER A 197 19.53 44.65 -9.52
N GLU A 198 18.75 43.88 -10.28
CA GLU A 198 18.23 42.59 -9.82
C GLU A 198 19.37 41.61 -9.53
N ARG A 199 20.37 41.46 -10.42
CA ARG A 199 21.53 40.60 -10.18
C ARG A 199 22.26 40.95 -8.87
N CYS A 200 22.44 42.24 -8.59
CA CYS A 200 23.01 42.73 -7.34
C CYS A 200 22.17 42.29 -6.12
N LEU A 201 20.86 42.57 -6.12
CA LEU A 201 19.94 42.22 -5.03
C LEU A 201 19.81 40.70 -4.84
N GLN A 202 19.87 39.90 -5.90
CA GLN A 202 19.96 38.45 -5.84
C GLN A 202 21.24 37.99 -5.14
N LYS A 203 22.40 38.53 -5.53
CA LYS A 203 23.70 38.11 -5.00
C LYS A 203 23.92 38.50 -3.54
N VAL A 204 23.43 39.66 -3.11
CA VAL A 204 23.50 40.13 -1.71
C VAL A 204 22.29 39.70 -0.86
N SER A 205 21.38 38.88 -1.40
CA SER A 205 20.11 38.50 -0.76
C SER A 205 20.27 37.92 0.65
N SER A 206 21.33 37.14 0.91
CA SER A 206 21.67 36.59 2.23
C SER A 206 22.05 37.65 3.28
N VAL A 207 22.51 38.83 2.85
CA VAL A 207 22.87 39.97 3.71
C VAL A 207 21.63 40.82 4.02
N ILE A 208 20.70 40.94 3.07
CA ILE A 208 19.52 41.80 3.17
C ILE A 208 18.20 41.08 3.50
N CYS A 209 18.14 39.75 3.50
CA CYS A 209 16.93 38.98 3.84
C CYS A 209 17.13 38.18 5.14
N PRO A 210 16.23 38.26 6.14
CA PRO A 210 15.10 39.19 6.24
C PRO A 210 15.57 40.65 6.37
N PRO A 211 14.78 41.64 5.91
CA PRO A 211 15.23 43.03 5.84
C PRO A 211 15.42 43.69 7.21
N PRO A 212 16.55 44.41 7.42
CA PRO A 212 16.71 45.30 8.56
C PRO A 212 15.64 46.40 8.58
N VAL A 213 15.12 46.73 9.76
CA VAL A 213 14.05 47.74 9.92
C VAL A 213 14.42 49.11 9.30
N ILE A 214 15.71 49.46 9.31
CA ILE A 214 16.26 50.67 8.67
C ILE A 214 16.08 50.68 7.14
N LEU A 215 16.27 49.54 6.47
CA LEU A 215 16.08 49.36 5.02
C LEU A 215 14.59 49.44 4.67
N SER A 216 13.75 48.74 5.42
CA SER A 216 12.30 48.79 5.24
C SER A 216 11.73 50.20 5.47
N LYS A 217 12.29 50.98 6.42
CA LYS A 217 11.95 52.41 6.60
C LYS A 217 12.32 53.26 5.38
N ALA A 218 13.53 53.09 4.84
CA ALA A 218 13.97 53.82 3.64
C ALA A 218 13.04 53.54 2.44
N LEU A 219 12.74 52.25 2.20
CA LEU A 219 11.85 51.85 1.10
C LEU A 219 10.41 52.32 1.29
N VAL A 220 9.85 52.31 2.51
CA VAL A 220 8.53 52.92 2.80
C VAL A 220 8.51 54.41 2.46
N THR A 221 9.63 55.13 2.61
CA THR A 221 9.74 56.55 2.25
C THR A 221 9.81 56.75 0.74
N ASP A 222 10.60 55.96 0.02
CA ASP A 222 10.74 56.08 -1.44
C ASP A 222 9.45 55.65 -2.19
N LEU A 223 8.81 54.55 -1.75
CA LEU A 223 7.51 54.09 -2.28
C LEU A 223 6.39 55.12 -2.14
N LYS A 224 6.41 55.93 -1.07
CA LYS A 224 5.44 57.01 -0.85
C LYS A 224 5.73 58.28 -1.66
N LYS A 225 6.96 58.44 -2.16
CA LYS A 225 7.40 59.63 -2.91
C LYS A 225 7.28 59.46 -4.42
N THR A 226 7.86 58.40 -4.96
CA THR A 226 8.03 58.23 -6.41
C THR A 226 7.78 56.80 -6.88
N LEU A 227 8.42 55.80 -6.26
CA LEU A 227 8.54 54.46 -6.85
C LEU A 227 7.19 53.77 -7.16
N LEU A 228 6.14 54.02 -6.37
CA LEU A 228 4.81 53.47 -6.65
C LEU A 228 4.21 54.06 -7.94
N LEU A 229 4.37 55.36 -8.18
CA LEU A 229 3.89 56.02 -9.39
C LEU A 229 4.67 55.51 -10.62
N THR A 230 5.99 55.36 -10.50
CA THR A 230 6.83 54.82 -11.59
C THR A 230 6.48 53.37 -11.92
N MET A 231 6.04 52.56 -10.94
CA MET A 231 5.50 51.23 -11.20
C MET A 231 4.13 51.26 -11.91
N GLU A 232 3.24 52.18 -11.54
CA GLU A 232 1.96 52.39 -12.24
C GLU A 232 2.20 52.88 -13.69
N GLU A 233 3.21 53.73 -13.92
CA GLU A 233 3.66 54.14 -15.26
C GLU A 233 4.20 52.98 -16.10
N LEU A 234 5.10 52.16 -15.56
CA LEU A 234 5.63 50.96 -16.25
C LEU A 234 4.53 49.95 -16.60
N LEU A 235 3.53 49.79 -15.71
CA LEU A 235 2.38 48.93 -15.96
C LEU A 235 1.54 49.44 -17.14
N ASN A 236 1.29 50.75 -17.19
CA ASN A 236 0.58 51.43 -18.27
C ASN A 236 1.35 51.41 -19.61
N GLN A 237 2.69 51.37 -19.57
CA GLN A 237 3.56 51.16 -20.74
C GLN A 237 3.59 49.70 -21.24
N GLY A 238 2.86 48.79 -20.59
CA GLY A 238 2.80 47.37 -20.97
C GLY A 238 3.94 46.52 -20.43
N LEU A 239 4.87 47.08 -19.63
CA LEU A 239 6.00 46.38 -19.01
C LEU A 239 5.55 45.60 -17.75
N LYS A 240 4.50 44.77 -17.91
CA LYS A 240 3.79 44.08 -16.83
C LYS A 240 4.68 43.09 -16.08
N ILE A 241 5.41 42.23 -16.80
CA ILE A 241 6.30 41.22 -16.20
C ILE A 241 7.43 41.90 -15.41
N GLN A 242 8.02 42.96 -15.95
CA GLN A 242 9.06 43.74 -15.29
C GLN A 242 8.52 44.41 -14.03
N THR A 243 7.34 45.04 -14.11
CA THR A 243 6.66 45.66 -12.95
C THR A 243 6.41 44.65 -11.83
N LEU A 244 6.07 43.40 -12.17
CA LEU A 244 5.90 42.30 -11.20
C LEU A 244 7.22 41.83 -10.58
N GLN A 245 8.34 41.82 -11.33
CA GLN A 245 9.68 41.59 -10.76
C GLN A 245 10.05 42.69 -9.75
N VAL A 246 9.83 43.98 -10.10
CA VAL A 246 10.02 45.10 -9.17
C VAL A 246 9.17 44.93 -7.90
N TRP A 247 7.88 44.63 -8.08
CA TRP A 247 6.92 44.44 -7.00
C TRP A 247 7.36 43.36 -6.00
N ARG A 248 7.81 42.21 -6.52
CA ARG A 248 8.36 41.10 -5.73
C ARG A 248 9.54 41.56 -4.86
N TRP A 249 10.47 42.32 -5.44
CA TRP A 249 11.62 42.84 -4.71
C TRP A 249 11.21 43.86 -3.65
N PHE A 250 10.32 44.80 -3.97
CA PHE A 250 9.86 45.79 -2.99
C PHE A 250 9.12 45.16 -1.81
N LEU A 251 8.28 44.12 -2.01
CA LEU A 251 7.70 43.39 -0.88
C LEU A 251 8.75 42.65 -0.04
N ARG A 252 9.70 41.95 -0.67
CA ARG A 252 10.77 41.23 0.03
C ARG A 252 11.64 42.17 0.90
N LEU A 253 11.88 43.40 0.43
CA LEU A 253 12.62 44.45 1.14
C LEU A 253 11.78 45.20 2.19
N LEU A 254 10.47 45.32 1.99
CA LEU A 254 9.54 45.84 2.99
C LEU A 254 9.43 44.91 4.19
N GLY A 255 9.31 43.60 3.95
CA GLY A 255 9.28 42.54 4.95
C GLY A 255 8.24 42.74 6.07
N PRO A 256 8.39 42.06 7.22
CA PRO A 256 7.46 42.13 8.34
C PRO A 256 7.22 43.54 8.89
N TYR A 257 8.20 44.45 8.77
CA TYR A 257 8.05 45.84 9.20
C TYR A 257 7.13 46.64 8.27
N GLY A 258 7.30 46.50 6.95
CA GLY A 258 6.48 47.18 5.95
C GLY A 258 5.00 46.81 6.03
N MET A 259 4.68 45.57 6.42
CA MET A 259 3.30 45.08 6.57
C MET A 259 2.48 45.79 7.66
N LYS A 260 3.11 46.63 8.51
CA LYS A 260 2.40 47.53 9.43
C LYS A 260 1.69 48.67 8.69
N TYR A 261 2.18 49.10 7.52
CA TYR A 261 1.60 50.18 6.72
C TYR A 261 0.50 49.67 5.77
N LYS A 262 -0.62 49.17 6.34
CA LYS A 262 -1.74 48.56 5.59
C LYS A 262 -2.16 49.36 4.34
N HIS A 263 -2.30 50.68 4.43
CA HIS A 263 -2.67 51.51 3.27
C HIS A 263 -1.64 51.51 2.12
N LEU A 264 -0.35 51.32 2.39
CA LEU A 264 0.68 51.21 1.35
C LEU A 264 0.66 49.81 0.73
N VAL A 265 0.53 48.77 1.55
CA VAL A 265 0.39 47.38 1.07
C VAL A 265 -0.86 47.22 0.20
N ASN A 266 -2.00 47.77 0.62
CA ASN A 266 -3.24 47.75 -0.16
C ASN A 266 -3.17 48.56 -1.46
N LYS A 267 -2.28 49.55 -1.57
CA LYS A 267 -1.99 50.18 -2.87
C LYS A 267 -1.14 49.27 -3.75
N LEU A 268 -0.06 48.70 -3.19
CA LEU A 268 0.79 47.76 -3.91
C LEU A 268 0.03 46.54 -4.43
N LEU A 269 -0.93 46.00 -3.66
CA LEU A 269 -1.74 44.83 -4.06
C LEU A 269 -2.57 45.08 -5.34
N LYS A 270 -2.91 46.33 -5.69
CA LYS A 270 -3.63 46.66 -6.92
C LYS A 270 -2.89 46.27 -8.21
N ILE A 271 -1.56 46.16 -8.16
CA ILE A 271 -0.75 45.79 -9.32
C ILE A 271 -0.98 44.32 -9.69
N PRO A 272 -0.73 43.33 -8.81
CA PRO A 272 -1.07 41.93 -9.10
C PRO A 272 -2.58 41.66 -9.20
N GLU A 273 -3.45 42.41 -8.52
CA GLU A 273 -4.91 42.31 -8.71
C GLU A 273 -5.31 42.47 -10.19
N GLN A 274 -4.64 43.37 -10.93
CA GLN A 274 -4.90 43.58 -12.36
C GLN A 274 -4.28 42.48 -13.23
N THR A 275 -3.07 41.99 -12.89
CA THR A 275 -2.34 41.02 -13.73
C THR A 275 -2.70 39.56 -13.47
N PHE A 276 -3.32 39.23 -12.34
CA PHE A 276 -3.98 37.93 -12.16
C PHE A 276 -5.19 37.74 -13.08
N THR A 277 -5.85 38.83 -13.48
CA THR A 277 -6.98 38.84 -14.43
C THR A 277 -6.58 39.07 -15.89
N ASP A 278 -5.28 39.05 -16.21
CA ASP A 278 -4.79 39.25 -17.58
C ASP A 278 -5.19 38.09 -18.51
N HIS A 279 -5.17 38.32 -19.82
CA HIS A 279 -5.42 37.27 -20.82
C HIS A 279 -4.16 36.47 -21.17
N ASP A 280 -2.97 37.00 -20.89
CA ASP A 280 -1.70 36.31 -21.14
C ASP A 280 -1.32 35.36 -19.97
N PRO A 281 -1.20 34.04 -20.19
CA PRO A 281 -0.79 33.10 -19.15
C PRO A 281 0.66 33.34 -18.66
N GLN A 282 1.53 33.99 -19.44
CA GLN A 282 2.86 34.39 -18.96
C GLN A 282 2.77 35.49 -17.90
N ILE A 283 1.87 36.46 -18.06
CA ILE A 283 1.63 37.52 -17.08
C ILE A 283 0.93 36.97 -15.83
N GLN A 284 -0.03 36.07 -15.96
CA GLN A 284 -0.61 35.36 -14.81
C GLN A 284 0.46 34.55 -14.04
N SER A 285 1.31 33.81 -14.76
CA SER A 285 2.42 33.04 -14.18
C SER A 285 3.47 33.93 -13.49
N ALA A 286 3.82 35.06 -14.09
CA ALA A 286 4.70 36.07 -13.48
C ALA A 286 4.08 36.66 -12.21
N SER A 287 2.76 36.84 -12.16
CA SER A 287 2.04 37.34 -10.98
C SER A 287 2.13 36.35 -9.81
N LEU A 288 1.97 35.05 -10.09
CA LEU A 288 2.14 33.96 -9.11
C LEU A 288 3.58 33.90 -8.60
N VAL A 289 4.57 33.95 -9.49
CA VAL A 289 6.00 33.99 -9.12
C VAL A 289 6.38 35.28 -8.37
N ALA A 290 5.69 36.40 -8.60
CA ALA A 290 5.87 37.62 -7.82
C ALA A 290 5.28 37.49 -6.40
N TRP A 291 4.21 36.72 -6.23
CA TRP A 291 3.54 36.42 -4.95
C TRP A 291 4.48 35.73 -3.93
N GLU A 292 5.53 35.04 -4.38
CA GLU A 292 6.62 34.55 -3.53
C GLU A 292 7.21 35.67 -2.63
N GLY A 293 7.24 36.92 -3.09
CA GLY A 293 7.71 38.08 -2.30
C GLY A 293 6.73 38.51 -1.19
N LEU A 294 5.43 38.29 -1.37
CA LEU A 294 4.42 38.51 -0.32
C LEU A 294 4.50 37.41 0.76
N ILE A 295 4.73 36.16 0.34
CA ILE A 295 4.95 35.02 1.22
C ILE A 295 6.18 35.27 2.12
N ASP A 296 7.31 35.71 1.53
CA ASP A 296 8.50 36.15 2.27
C ASP A 296 8.17 37.22 3.32
N ALA A 297 7.44 38.27 2.94
CA ALA A 297 7.14 39.40 3.82
C ALA A 297 6.17 39.08 4.97
N LEU A 298 5.24 38.15 4.75
CA LEU A 298 4.21 37.80 5.73
C LEU A 298 4.65 36.74 6.75
N ILE A 299 5.40 35.72 6.31
CA ILE A 299 5.63 34.47 7.07
C ILE A 299 6.98 34.46 7.80
N CYS A 300 8.01 35.13 7.27
CA CYS A 300 9.29 35.34 8.00
C CYS A 300 9.11 36.17 9.29
N SER A 301 7.89 36.64 9.57
CA SER A 301 7.49 37.41 10.75
C SER A 301 7.35 36.59 12.05
N GLN A 302 7.33 35.26 12.01
CA GLN A 302 7.05 34.42 13.21
C GLN A 302 8.17 33.46 13.61
N LEU A 303 8.94 32.91 12.66
CA LEU A 303 10.08 32.02 12.97
C LEU A 303 11.22 32.70 13.75
N HIS A 304 11.21 34.04 13.80
CA HIS A 304 12.18 34.86 14.53
C HIS A 304 11.50 35.99 15.31
N ALA A 305 10.60 35.63 16.22
CA ALA A 305 10.24 36.50 17.35
C ALA A 305 11.22 36.19 18.51
N PRO A 306 12.16 37.09 18.86
CA PRO A 306 12.92 36.95 20.10
C PRO A 306 11.99 37.17 21.31
N GLU A 307 12.27 36.50 22.42
CA GLU A 307 11.52 36.64 23.68
C GLU A 307 11.73 38.04 24.29
N SER A 308 10.99 39.03 23.80
CA SER A 308 11.16 40.43 24.21
C SER A 308 10.48 40.73 25.55
N ASN A 309 11.24 40.54 26.62
CA ASN A 309 11.12 41.27 27.90
C ASN A 309 9.76 41.19 28.62
N ALA A 310 9.40 40.00 29.11
CA ALA A 310 8.48 39.91 30.24
C ALA A 310 9.18 40.40 31.52
N LEU A 311 8.57 41.33 32.27
CA LEU A 311 9.17 41.91 33.46
C LEU A 311 9.15 40.92 34.65
N VAL A 312 10.20 40.96 35.48
CA VAL A 312 10.44 40.05 36.63
C VAL A 312 9.20 39.80 37.49
N LYS A 313 8.82 38.53 37.64
CA LYS A 313 8.03 37.99 38.77
C LYS A 313 8.58 36.61 39.19
N ASN A 314 8.26 36.19 40.41
CA ASN A 314 9.06 35.23 41.18
C ASN A 314 8.84 33.75 40.79
N PRO A 315 9.85 32.87 40.98
CA PRO A 315 9.80 31.47 40.54
C PRO A 315 9.25 30.51 41.62
N THR A 316 7.96 30.61 41.94
CA THR A 316 7.23 29.58 42.72
C THR A 316 5.77 29.48 42.28
N ASP A 317 5.52 28.73 41.20
CA ASP A 317 4.28 27.97 40.98
C ASP A 317 4.45 27.10 39.72
N GLN A 318 4.67 25.79 39.90
CA GLN A 318 4.77 24.83 38.79
C GLN A 318 3.40 24.26 38.42
N THR A 319 2.51 25.11 37.91
CA THR A 319 1.34 24.64 37.16
C THR A 319 1.73 24.43 35.70
N VAL A 320 1.42 23.25 35.15
CA VAL A 320 1.77 22.89 33.77
C VAL A 320 0.92 23.71 32.79
N PHE A 321 1.46 24.83 32.33
CA PHE A 321 0.89 25.57 31.22
C PHE A 321 0.98 24.72 29.94
N LYS A 322 -0.18 24.27 29.44
CA LYS A 322 -0.31 23.91 28.02
C LYS A 322 0.09 25.15 27.22
N GLY A 323 1.12 25.03 26.37
CA GLY A 323 1.58 26.14 25.54
C GLY A 323 0.47 26.58 24.59
N SER A 324 0.10 27.86 24.65
CA SER A 324 -0.80 28.47 23.66
C SER A 324 -0.13 28.46 22.29
N ASP A 325 -0.75 27.81 21.31
CA ASP A 325 -0.19 27.65 19.98
C ASP A 325 -0.01 29.03 19.30
N PRO A 326 1.16 29.35 18.70
CA PRO A 326 1.44 30.70 18.18
C PRO A 326 0.58 31.11 16.97
N THR A 327 -0.34 30.24 16.54
CA THR A 327 -1.35 30.48 15.50
C THR A 327 -2.51 31.36 15.98
N GLU A 328 -2.78 31.44 17.30
CA GLU A 328 -3.84 32.30 17.87
C GLU A 328 -3.53 33.80 17.85
N ALA A 329 -2.32 34.21 17.45
CA ALA A 329 -1.99 35.61 17.26
C ALA A 329 -2.91 36.25 16.19
N ASP A 330 -3.71 37.25 16.61
CA ASP A 330 -4.93 37.84 15.99
C ASP A 330 -4.80 38.43 14.55
N GLY A 331 -3.70 38.13 13.84
CA GLY A 331 -3.50 38.43 12.43
C GLY A 331 -3.10 37.24 11.56
N PHE A 332 -2.62 36.11 12.10
CA PHE A 332 -1.99 35.06 11.29
C PHE A 332 -2.95 34.37 10.30
N PRO A 333 -4.16 33.89 10.69
CA PRO A 333 -5.12 33.33 9.74
C PRO A 333 -5.57 34.35 8.67
N LYS A 334 -5.64 35.65 9.03
CA LYS A 334 -6.01 36.74 8.13
C LYS A 334 -4.91 36.97 7.06
N LYS A 335 -3.63 36.82 7.44
CA LYS A 335 -2.48 36.87 6.51
C LYS A 335 -2.48 35.67 5.54
N ILE A 336 -2.70 34.45 6.05
CA ILE A 336 -2.74 33.24 5.20
C ILE A 336 -3.87 33.33 4.18
N LYS A 337 -5.08 33.73 4.61
CA LYS A 337 -6.23 33.89 3.69
C LYS A 337 -5.92 34.89 2.56
N LEU A 338 -5.25 36.00 2.85
CA LEU A 338 -4.80 36.95 1.81
C LEU A 338 -3.88 36.32 0.76
N VAL A 339 -2.95 35.45 1.16
CA VAL A 339 -2.06 34.73 0.24
C VAL A 339 -2.85 33.70 -0.58
N MET A 340 -3.80 32.99 0.06
CA MET A 340 -4.52 31.87 -0.54
C MET A 340 -5.64 32.27 -1.51
N THR A 341 -6.30 33.42 -1.33
CA THR A 341 -7.42 33.85 -2.19
C THR A 341 -7.12 33.76 -3.70
N PRO A 342 -6.03 34.35 -4.25
CA PRO A 342 -5.74 34.21 -5.69
C PRO A 342 -5.35 32.78 -6.09
N LEU A 343 -4.67 32.02 -5.21
CA LEU A 343 -4.27 30.64 -5.50
C LEU A 343 -5.51 29.73 -5.67
N ILE A 344 -6.49 29.86 -4.77
CA ILE A 344 -7.77 29.13 -4.84
C ILE A 344 -8.54 29.54 -6.10
N GLY A 345 -8.61 30.84 -6.39
CA GLY A 345 -9.28 31.37 -7.58
C GLY A 345 -8.69 30.84 -8.89
N ILE A 346 -7.35 30.75 -8.98
CA ILE A 346 -6.62 30.28 -10.17
C ILE A 346 -6.66 28.75 -10.31
N MET A 347 -6.62 28.00 -9.21
CA MET A 347 -6.86 26.54 -9.28
C MET A 347 -8.31 26.22 -9.67
N SER A 348 -9.27 27.11 -9.36
CA SER A 348 -10.69 26.95 -9.69
C SER A 348 -11.05 27.40 -11.11
N SER A 349 -10.13 28.04 -11.85
CA SER A 349 -10.39 28.60 -13.17
C SER A 349 -9.84 27.72 -14.30
N ASN A 350 -10.43 27.88 -15.49
CA ASN A 350 -9.99 27.25 -16.74
C ASN A 350 -8.75 27.95 -17.34
N CYS A 351 -7.76 28.28 -16.52
CA CYS A 351 -6.49 28.87 -16.96
C CYS A 351 -5.60 27.84 -17.68
N ASP A 352 -4.51 28.30 -18.29
CA ASP A 352 -3.55 27.42 -18.96
C ASP A 352 -2.76 26.54 -17.96
N ALA A 353 -2.31 25.39 -18.45
CA ALA A 353 -1.47 24.43 -17.73
C ALA A 353 -0.24 25.07 -17.05
N SER A 354 0.41 26.05 -17.71
CA SER A 354 1.57 26.77 -17.16
C SER A 354 1.22 27.64 -15.95
N VAL A 355 -0.01 28.16 -15.89
CA VAL A 355 -0.52 28.97 -14.77
C VAL A 355 -0.85 28.08 -13.58
N HIS A 356 -1.51 26.93 -13.79
CA HIS A 356 -1.73 25.96 -12.72
C HIS A 356 -0.42 25.41 -12.14
N VAL A 357 0.58 25.15 -12.99
CA VAL A 357 1.94 24.78 -12.53
C VAL A 357 2.58 25.91 -11.71
N SER A 358 2.48 27.16 -12.16
CA SER A 358 2.97 28.32 -11.41
C SER A 358 2.24 28.52 -10.08
N CYS A 359 0.96 28.16 -10.02
CA CYS A 359 0.14 28.23 -8.80
C CYS A 359 0.56 27.16 -7.80
N LEU A 360 0.75 25.91 -8.25
CA LEU A 360 1.24 24.80 -7.42
C LEU A 360 2.68 25.01 -6.94
N ASN A 361 3.56 25.58 -7.77
CA ASN A 361 4.89 26.05 -7.34
C ASN A 361 4.79 27.07 -6.19
N THR A 362 3.89 28.04 -6.31
CA THR A 362 3.71 29.12 -5.31
C THR A 362 3.09 28.60 -4.01
N TRP A 363 2.14 27.66 -4.10
CA TRP A 363 1.56 26.94 -2.96
C TRP A 363 2.60 26.03 -2.27
N SER A 364 3.44 25.34 -3.03
CA SER A 364 4.57 24.56 -2.49
C SER A 364 5.60 25.45 -1.79
N TYR A 365 5.85 26.66 -2.31
CA TYR A 365 6.70 27.65 -1.65
C TYR A 365 6.09 28.18 -0.35
N LEU A 366 4.76 28.37 -0.31
CA LEU A 366 4.03 28.72 0.91
C LEU A 366 4.19 27.63 1.98
N LEU A 367 3.95 26.36 1.64
CA LEU A 367 4.13 25.23 2.56
C LEU A 367 5.59 25.13 3.04
N TYR A 368 6.56 25.26 2.14
CA TYR A 368 8.00 25.29 2.48
C TYR A 368 8.35 26.41 3.47
N LYS A 369 7.74 27.60 3.31
CA LYS A 369 7.96 28.76 4.18
C LYS A 369 7.25 28.68 5.53
N LEU A 370 6.21 27.86 5.65
CA LEU A 370 5.55 27.55 6.92
C LEU A 370 6.36 26.55 7.76
N ASP A 371 7.29 25.79 7.15
CA ASP A 371 8.08 24.74 7.83
C ASP A 371 7.11 23.79 8.58
N LYS A 372 7.42 23.37 9.82
CA LYS A 372 6.53 22.54 10.65
C LYS A 372 5.09 23.08 10.83
N LEU A 373 4.85 24.38 10.67
CA LEU A 373 3.48 24.94 10.76
C LEU A 373 2.60 24.50 9.58
N ALA A 374 3.18 24.03 8.46
CA ALA A 374 2.46 23.48 7.30
C ALA A 374 1.55 22.29 7.65
N SER A 375 1.83 21.63 8.77
CA SER A 375 1.10 20.46 9.30
C SER A 375 0.11 20.81 10.43
N SER A 376 0.09 22.05 10.93
CA SER A 376 -0.80 22.47 12.03
C SER A 376 -2.26 22.58 11.59
N HIS A 377 -3.20 22.23 12.47
CA HIS A 377 -4.63 22.15 12.13
C HIS A 377 -5.22 23.44 11.52
N SER A 378 -4.85 24.61 12.05
CA SER A 378 -5.31 25.90 11.52
C SER A 378 -4.78 26.20 10.10
N VAL A 379 -3.62 25.65 9.75
CA VAL A 379 -3.00 25.76 8.42
C VAL A 379 -3.57 24.72 7.46
N VAL A 380 -3.80 23.48 7.91
CA VAL A 380 -4.52 22.46 7.12
C VAL A 380 -5.87 23.00 6.62
N LYS A 381 -6.66 23.57 7.53
CA LYS A 381 -7.96 24.19 7.26
C LYS A 381 -7.93 25.45 6.37
N THR A 382 -6.77 26.07 6.16
CA THR A 382 -6.67 27.34 5.42
C THR A 382 -5.77 27.31 4.19
N VAL A 383 -4.89 26.32 4.07
CA VAL A 383 -3.91 26.17 2.98
C VAL A 383 -4.11 24.88 2.19
N TRP A 384 -4.49 23.78 2.84
CA TRP A 384 -4.66 22.47 2.18
C TRP A 384 -6.09 22.23 1.71
N GLU A 385 -7.05 22.27 2.63
CA GLU A 385 -8.48 21.97 2.38
C GLU A 385 -9.02 22.67 1.12
N PRO A 386 -8.85 24.00 0.92
CA PRO A 386 -9.41 24.69 -0.25
C PRO A 386 -8.74 24.36 -1.60
N ILE A 387 -7.52 23.80 -1.60
CA ILE A 387 -6.81 23.40 -2.83
C ILE A 387 -7.17 21.96 -3.19
N LEU A 388 -7.24 21.07 -2.19
CA LEU A 388 -7.63 19.69 -2.40
C LEU A 388 -9.10 19.56 -2.79
N GLU A 389 -10.02 20.32 -2.19
CA GLU A 389 -11.44 20.34 -2.59
C GLU A 389 -11.59 20.64 -4.10
N VAL A 390 -10.89 21.66 -4.59
CA VAL A 390 -10.93 22.06 -6.01
C VAL A 390 -10.36 20.96 -6.91
N ILE A 391 -9.22 20.38 -6.54
CA ILE A 391 -8.55 19.34 -7.34
C ILE A 391 -9.34 18.02 -7.35
N ILE A 392 -9.96 17.65 -6.22
CA ILE A 392 -10.81 16.45 -6.11
C ILE A 392 -12.11 16.64 -6.90
N LYS A 393 -12.69 17.83 -6.89
CA LYS A 393 -13.89 18.18 -7.67
C LYS A 393 -13.65 18.22 -9.18
N VAL A 394 -12.43 18.53 -9.62
CA VAL A 394 -12.03 18.58 -11.04
C VAL A 394 -11.52 17.24 -11.56
N GLY A 395 -10.89 16.44 -10.69
CA GLY A 395 -10.51 15.06 -10.97
C GLY A 395 -9.33 14.85 -11.93
N PRO A 396 -8.93 13.59 -12.18
CA PRO A 396 -7.78 13.24 -13.03
C PRO A 396 -8.10 13.27 -14.54
N VAL A 397 -8.84 14.29 -15.00
CA VAL A 397 -9.13 14.51 -16.42
C VAL A 397 -7.83 14.80 -17.18
N ASN A 398 -7.71 14.42 -18.46
CA ASN A 398 -6.46 14.47 -19.25
C ASN A 398 -5.67 15.81 -19.22
N LYS A 399 -6.32 16.95 -18.97
CA LYS A 399 -5.66 18.27 -18.82
C LYS A 399 -5.24 18.64 -17.38
N ASN A 400 -5.59 17.85 -16.37
CA ASN A 400 -5.32 18.10 -14.95
C ASN A 400 -4.75 16.87 -14.21
N ILE A 401 -4.55 15.74 -14.90
CA ILE A 401 -4.03 14.51 -14.29
C ILE A 401 -2.67 14.69 -13.58
N TRP A 402 -1.82 15.63 -14.02
CA TRP A 402 -0.55 15.92 -13.33
C TRP A 402 -0.77 16.78 -12.08
N SER A 403 -1.63 17.81 -12.13
CA SER A 403 -1.90 18.68 -10.98
C SER A 403 -2.61 17.91 -9.86
N TRP A 404 -3.50 17.00 -10.24
CA TRP A 404 -4.08 15.99 -9.36
C TRP A 404 -2.99 15.06 -8.79
N SER A 405 -2.19 14.38 -9.64
CA SER A 405 -1.17 13.43 -9.17
C SER A 405 -0.17 14.06 -8.18
N PHE A 406 0.29 15.29 -8.46
CA PHE A 406 1.21 16.00 -7.58
C PHE A 406 0.59 16.26 -6.20
N CYS A 407 -0.67 16.69 -6.12
CA CYS A 407 -1.28 17.01 -4.83
C CYS A 407 -1.62 15.76 -4.02
N ILE A 408 -1.91 14.63 -4.69
CA ILE A 408 -2.01 13.31 -4.06
C ILE A 408 -0.65 12.87 -3.51
N GLU A 409 0.44 13.01 -4.29
CA GLU A 409 1.80 12.68 -3.84
C GLU A 409 2.25 13.59 -2.68
N LEU A 410 1.95 14.89 -2.72
CA LEU A 410 2.29 15.81 -1.63
C LEU A 410 1.49 15.51 -0.35
N LEU A 411 0.23 15.08 -0.50
CA LEU A 411 -0.60 14.64 0.63
C LEU A 411 -0.09 13.32 1.22
N ASP A 412 0.30 12.35 0.40
CA ASP A 412 0.89 11.08 0.85
C ASP A 412 2.23 11.31 1.59
N ASN A 413 3.03 12.28 1.15
CA ASN A 413 4.23 12.74 1.84
C ASN A 413 3.92 13.41 3.20
N PHE A 414 2.91 14.27 3.27
CA PHE A 414 2.46 14.88 4.54
C PHE A 414 1.94 13.81 5.51
N ILE A 415 1.13 12.86 5.04
CA ILE A 415 0.66 11.72 5.85
C ILE A 415 1.85 10.87 6.33
N SER A 416 2.75 10.49 5.43
CA SER A 416 3.87 9.59 5.71
C SER A 416 4.99 10.19 6.57
N ALA A 417 4.94 11.49 6.85
CA ALA A 417 5.97 12.27 7.55
C ALA A 417 6.50 11.68 8.86
N GLY A 418 5.66 10.98 9.64
CA GLY A 418 6.07 10.33 10.88
C GLY A 418 6.99 9.12 10.69
N ASN A 419 6.95 8.49 9.50
CA ASN A 419 7.63 7.23 9.23
C ASN A 419 9.06 7.47 8.75
N LYS A 420 10.01 7.43 9.69
CA LYS A 420 11.44 7.73 9.47
C LYS A 420 12.08 6.99 8.28
N ASP A 421 11.61 5.79 7.96
CA ASP A 421 12.16 4.95 6.88
C ASP A 421 11.84 5.47 5.46
N VAL A 422 10.80 6.30 5.29
CA VAL A 422 10.31 6.74 3.96
C VAL A 422 11.14 7.89 3.39
N ASN A 423 11.62 8.80 4.25
CA ASN A 423 12.33 10.04 3.88
C ASN A 423 13.66 9.83 3.12
N SER A 424 14.10 8.58 2.91
CA SER A 424 15.33 8.23 2.21
C SER A 424 15.14 7.79 0.75
N LYS A 425 13.90 7.57 0.28
CA LYS A 425 13.64 6.87 -1.00
C LYS A 425 12.97 7.67 -2.12
N LEU A 426 12.43 8.86 -1.85
CA LEU A 426 11.62 9.60 -2.84
C LEU A 426 12.37 10.66 -3.68
N ASN A 427 13.70 10.76 -3.58
CA ASN A 427 14.47 11.81 -4.29
C ASN A 427 14.81 11.49 -5.76
N ASP A 428 14.75 10.23 -6.22
CA ASP A 428 15.29 9.85 -7.55
C ASP A 428 14.25 9.35 -8.57
N HIS A 429 13.28 8.51 -8.20
CA HIS A 429 12.54 7.69 -9.18
C HIS A 429 11.02 7.70 -9.04
N LYS A 430 10.39 8.84 -9.35
CA LYS A 430 9.02 8.89 -9.92
C LYS A 430 8.71 10.23 -10.62
N ALA A 431 9.61 10.67 -11.51
CA ALA A 431 9.34 11.85 -12.35
C ALA A 431 8.02 11.65 -13.14
N MET A 432 6.99 12.41 -12.75
CA MET A 432 5.64 12.34 -13.31
C MET A 432 5.63 12.55 -14.83
N ARG A 433 4.53 12.13 -15.47
CA ARG A 433 4.19 12.52 -16.85
C ARG A 433 3.77 14.00 -16.94
N LEU A 434 4.66 14.92 -16.53
CA LEU A 434 4.47 16.36 -16.77
C LEU A 434 4.40 16.61 -18.29
N PRO A 435 3.51 17.49 -18.76
CA PRO A 435 3.58 18.06 -20.10
C PRO A 435 4.97 18.64 -20.38
N GLU A 436 5.43 18.63 -21.62
CA GLU A 436 6.78 19.07 -21.96
C GLU A 436 7.00 20.57 -21.68
N SER A 437 5.95 21.37 -21.76
CA SER A 437 5.91 22.78 -21.32
C SER A 437 6.02 22.97 -19.80
N ALA A 438 5.66 21.96 -18.99
CA ALA A 438 5.68 22.02 -17.54
C ALA A 438 7.00 21.51 -16.92
N LYS A 439 7.75 20.65 -17.62
CA LYS A 439 9.02 20.09 -17.14
C LYS A 439 10.08 21.16 -16.83
N TYR A 440 10.10 22.26 -17.59
CA TYR A 440 11.10 23.33 -17.45
C TYR A 440 10.71 24.44 -16.46
N SER A 441 9.45 24.47 -15.99
CA SER A 441 8.93 25.49 -15.08
C SER A 441 8.68 24.98 -13.65
N TRP A 442 8.85 23.68 -13.41
CA TRP A 442 8.67 23.06 -12.10
C TRP A 442 9.78 23.44 -11.10
N LYS A 443 9.41 23.75 -9.85
CA LYS A 443 10.34 24.04 -8.75
C LYS A 443 10.09 23.09 -7.58
N TYR A 444 11.06 22.23 -7.28
CA TYR A 444 11.00 21.41 -6.06
C TYR A 444 11.40 22.22 -4.83
N TYR A 445 10.60 22.13 -3.77
CA TYR A 445 10.86 22.77 -2.47
C TYR A 445 10.81 21.70 -1.37
N PRO A 446 11.88 21.49 -0.57
CA PRO A 446 11.93 20.45 0.44
C PRO A 446 11.17 20.88 1.71
N ILE A 447 9.86 20.61 1.75
CA ILE A 447 9.01 20.94 2.90
C ILE A 447 9.38 20.05 4.10
N LYS A 448 9.45 20.65 5.30
CA LYS A 448 9.64 19.92 6.56
C LYS A 448 8.30 19.68 7.23
N TRP A 449 7.90 18.42 7.31
CA TRP A 449 6.67 18.01 7.96
C TRP A 449 6.84 17.84 9.48
N SER A 450 5.74 17.99 10.24
CA SER A 450 5.65 17.43 11.59
C SER A 450 5.21 15.96 11.54
N PRO A 451 5.30 15.21 12.65
CA PRO A 451 4.50 14.00 12.83
C PRO A 451 2.99 14.29 12.67
N LEU A 452 2.21 13.24 12.39
CA LEU A 452 0.76 13.32 12.21
C LEU A 452 0.04 13.75 13.49
N ASP A 453 -0.60 14.91 13.45
CA ASP A 453 -1.57 15.35 14.47
C ASP A 453 -2.93 14.65 14.23
N LEU A 454 -3.46 13.98 15.26
CA LEU A 454 -4.77 13.31 15.21
C LEU A 454 -5.93 14.30 15.05
N GLY A 455 -5.75 15.57 15.42
CA GLY A 455 -6.69 16.65 15.13
C GLY A 455 -6.93 16.90 13.63
N ASN A 456 -6.07 16.36 12.75
CA ASN A 456 -6.24 16.42 11.29
C ASN A 456 -6.86 15.14 10.69
N LEU A 457 -7.14 14.10 11.50
CA LEU A 457 -7.62 12.80 10.99
C LEU A 457 -8.96 12.92 10.23
N GLU A 458 -9.88 13.78 10.70
CA GLU A 458 -11.13 14.07 9.98
C GLU A 458 -10.87 14.68 8.58
N PHE A 459 -9.91 15.61 8.45
CA PHE A 459 -9.55 16.21 7.16
C PHE A 459 -9.02 15.16 6.17
N PHE A 460 -8.13 14.26 6.60
CA PHE A 460 -7.62 13.20 5.73
C PHE A 460 -8.72 12.23 5.30
N LEU A 461 -9.58 11.80 6.23
CA LEU A 461 -10.70 10.90 5.93
C LEU A 461 -11.72 11.55 4.99
N ASN A 462 -12.07 12.82 5.19
CA ASN A 462 -12.94 13.58 4.29
C ASN A 462 -12.33 13.75 2.90
N THR A 463 -11.01 13.99 2.82
CA THR A 463 -10.28 14.09 1.55
C THR A 463 -10.31 12.76 0.78
N ILE A 464 -10.06 11.63 1.46
CA ILE A 464 -10.15 10.28 0.87
C ILE A 464 -11.59 9.97 0.47
N HIS A 465 -12.59 10.32 1.28
CA HIS A 465 -14.01 10.14 0.96
C HIS A 465 -14.44 10.94 -0.28
N GLY A 466 -13.91 12.16 -0.44
CA GLY A 466 -14.11 12.96 -1.65
C GLY A 466 -13.56 12.29 -2.92
N LEU A 467 -12.38 11.66 -2.83
CA LEU A 467 -11.82 10.86 -3.93
C LEU A 467 -12.70 9.65 -4.28
N ILE A 468 -13.24 8.96 -3.28
CA ILE A 468 -14.15 7.82 -3.48
C ILE A 468 -15.46 8.28 -4.15
N ILE A 469 -16.06 9.38 -3.69
CA ILE A 469 -17.26 9.97 -4.31
C ILE A 469 -16.98 10.36 -5.77
N HIS A 470 -15.86 11.03 -6.04
CA HIS A 470 -15.49 11.42 -7.40
C HIS A 470 -15.25 10.21 -8.30
N GLY A 471 -14.47 9.21 -7.86
CA GLY A 471 -14.24 7.97 -8.61
C GLY A 471 -15.52 7.15 -8.84
N SER A 472 -16.56 7.39 -8.03
CA SER A 472 -17.88 6.79 -8.20
C SER A 472 -18.78 7.53 -9.21
N ASP A 473 -18.36 8.65 -9.82
CA ASP A 473 -19.18 9.32 -10.84
C ASP A 473 -19.22 8.48 -12.14
N ILE A 474 -20.43 8.22 -12.63
CA ILE A 474 -20.75 7.32 -13.75
C ILE A 474 -20.20 7.85 -15.09
N THR A 475 -19.83 9.13 -15.16
CA THR A 475 -19.30 9.78 -16.36
C THR A 475 -17.81 9.51 -16.64
N LEU A 476 -17.07 8.91 -15.70
CA LEU A 476 -15.63 8.65 -15.85
C LEU A 476 -15.31 7.31 -16.54
N SER A 477 -14.16 7.28 -17.23
CA SER A 477 -13.62 6.03 -17.78
C SER A 477 -13.05 5.13 -16.69
N SER A 478 -13.06 3.81 -16.92
CA SER A 478 -12.57 2.83 -15.94
C SER A 478 -11.08 3.02 -15.59
N GLU A 479 -10.27 3.53 -16.51
CA GLU A 479 -8.86 3.90 -16.25
C GLU A 479 -8.72 5.03 -15.22
N ILE A 480 -9.51 6.10 -15.35
CA ILE A 480 -9.45 7.23 -14.40
C ILE A 480 -10.02 6.81 -13.03
N ARG A 481 -11.07 5.97 -13.04
CA ARG A 481 -11.66 5.38 -11.83
C ARG A 481 -10.69 4.50 -11.06
N THR A 482 -10.00 3.57 -11.73
CA THR A 482 -8.98 2.71 -11.10
C THR A 482 -7.79 3.51 -10.56
N VAL A 483 -7.35 4.57 -11.26
CA VAL A 483 -6.34 5.52 -10.73
C VAL A 483 -6.85 6.26 -9.48
N THR A 484 -8.11 6.72 -9.49
CA THR A 484 -8.71 7.45 -8.36
C THR A 484 -8.87 6.56 -7.13
N TYR A 485 -9.38 5.33 -7.31
CA TYR A 485 -9.56 4.34 -6.25
C TYR A 485 -8.21 3.82 -5.72
N GLY A 486 -7.22 3.61 -6.60
CA GLY A 486 -5.85 3.25 -6.20
C GLY A 486 -5.19 4.32 -5.33
N ALA A 487 -5.38 5.60 -5.66
CA ALA A 487 -4.92 6.71 -4.83
C ALA A 487 -5.63 6.77 -3.46
N ALA A 488 -6.96 6.61 -3.43
CA ALA A 488 -7.72 6.57 -2.19
C ALA A 488 -7.28 5.42 -1.26
N SER A 489 -7.08 4.22 -1.83
CA SER A 489 -6.57 3.03 -1.14
C SER A 489 -5.14 3.25 -0.60
N SER A 490 -4.24 3.82 -1.42
CA SER A 490 -2.86 4.14 -1.02
C SER A 490 -2.81 5.17 0.12
N LEU A 491 -3.54 6.29 -0.01
CA LEU A 491 -3.59 7.34 1.01
C LEU A 491 -4.16 6.81 2.34
N PHE A 492 -5.20 5.95 2.29
CA PHE A 492 -5.75 5.33 3.49
C PHE A 492 -4.74 4.39 4.16
N ARG A 493 -4.00 3.59 3.38
CA ARG A 493 -2.95 2.70 3.89
C ARG A 493 -1.79 3.50 4.53
N SER A 494 -1.36 4.60 3.92
CA SER A 494 -0.37 5.53 4.51
C SER A 494 -0.90 6.18 5.80
N LEU A 495 -2.18 6.57 5.82
CA LEU A 495 -2.83 7.17 6.99
C LEU A 495 -2.88 6.20 8.16
N LEU A 496 -3.24 4.94 7.92
CA LEU A 496 -3.25 3.88 8.93
C LEU A 496 -1.86 3.62 9.53
N ARG A 497 -0.80 3.63 8.72
CA ARG A 497 0.60 3.51 9.20
C ARG A 497 0.99 4.65 10.13
N SER A 498 0.67 5.88 9.75
CA SER A 498 0.99 7.05 10.58
C SER A 498 0.12 7.10 11.84
N VAL A 499 -1.16 6.71 11.77
CA VAL A 499 -2.01 6.50 12.95
C VAL A 499 -1.45 5.39 13.86
N LYS A 500 -0.98 4.25 13.32
CA LYS A 500 -0.30 3.17 14.08
C LYS A 500 0.90 3.72 14.87
N HIS A 501 1.67 4.65 14.29
CA HIS A 501 2.77 5.31 15.02
C HIS A 501 2.25 6.26 16.13
N CYS A 502 1.18 7.02 15.91
CA CYS A 502 0.61 7.89 16.94
C CYS A 502 -0.01 7.08 18.10
N LEU A 503 -0.70 5.97 17.78
CA LEU A 503 -1.29 5.04 18.76
C LEU A 503 -0.26 4.34 19.66
N LYS A 504 1.02 4.31 19.26
CA LYS A 504 2.15 3.77 20.04
C LYS A 504 2.80 4.80 20.98
N SER A 505 2.38 6.06 20.99
CA SER A 505 3.03 7.09 21.79
C SER A 505 2.64 6.98 23.27
N ASP A 506 3.63 7.02 24.17
CA ASP A 506 3.42 7.03 25.64
C ASP A 506 2.56 8.21 26.15
N LEU A 507 2.26 9.19 25.28
CA LEU A 507 1.50 10.40 25.58
C LEU A 507 0.02 10.33 25.15
N ILE A 508 -0.41 9.31 24.41
CA ILE A 508 -1.78 9.25 23.87
C ILE A 508 -2.81 8.85 24.93
N THR A 509 -3.96 9.53 24.95
CA THR A 509 -5.06 9.23 25.86
C THR A 509 -6.03 8.21 25.28
N TYR A 510 -6.74 7.48 26.16
CA TYR A 510 -7.82 6.56 25.77
C TYR A 510 -8.88 7.23 24.87
N ASP A 511 -9.25 8.48 25.20
CA ASP A 511 -10.25 9.23 24.45
C ASP A 511 -9.78 9.57 23.03
N GLU A 512 -8.50 9.91 22.83
CA GLU A 512 -7.91 10.14 21.50
C GLU A 512 -7.86 8.85 20.67
N VAL A 513 -7.55 7.70 21.28
CA VAL A 513 -7.56 6.39 20.61
C VAL A 513 -8.97 6.03 20.15
N ILE A 514 -9.97 6.08 21.05
CA ILE A 514 -11.34 5.68 20.71
C ILE A 514 -12.02 6.68 19.76
N LEU A 515 -11.73 7.98 19.85
CA LEU A 515 -12.15 8.99 18.87
C LEU A 515 -11.57 8.69 17.49
N SER A 516 -10.26 8.41 17.40
CA SER A 516 -9.57 8.10 16.14
C SER A 516 -10.13 6.84 15.48
N LEU A 517 -10.33 5.77 16.26
CA LEU A 517 -10.98 4.54 15.80
C LEU A 517 -12.40 4.83 15.30
N ASN A 518 -13.24 5.51 16.09
CA ASN A 518 -14.62 5.82 15.70
C ASN A 518 -14.70 6.66 14.42
N MET A 519 -13.79 7.61 14.18
CA MET A 519 -13.74 8.37 12.92
C MET A 519 -13.42 7.48 11.72
N MET A 520 -12.42 6.61 11.82
CA MET A 520 -12.07 5.68 10.73
C MET A 520 -13.16 4.63 10.46
N LEU A 521 -13.79 4.09 11.52
CA LEU A 521 -14.89 3.14 11.39
C LEU A 521 -16.16 3.80 10.81
N LYS A 522 -16.45 5.05 11.17
CA LYS A 522 -17.53 5.85 10.57
C LYS A 522 -17.29 6.14 9.09
N PHE A 523 -16.03 6.38 8.68
CA PHE A 523 -15.64 6.52 7.28
C PHE A 523 -15.84 5.19 6.50
N LEU A 524 -15.39 4.06 7.04
CA LEU A 524 -15.60 2.74 6.40
C LEU A 524 -17.10 2.39 6.29
N LYS A 525 -17.89 2.73 7.33
CA LYS A 525 -19.34 2.65 7.29
C LYS A 525 -19.95 3.54 6.20
N SER A 526 -19.51 4.80 6.02
CA SER A 526 -20.10 5.66 4.99
C SER A 526 -19.78 5.18 3.56
N VAL A 527 -18.60 4.60 3.32
CA VAL A 527 -18.28 3.94 2.04
C VAL A 527 -19.21 2.74 1.78
N TYR A 528 -19.52 1.94 2.80
CA TYR A 528 -20.50 0.85 2.70
C TYR A 528 -21.95 1.33 2.54
N GLU A 529 -22.37 2.39 3.25
CA GLU A 529 -23.70 2.99 3.10
C GLU A 529 -23.90 3.61 1.70
N ASN A 530 -22.85 4.22 1.11
CA ASN A 530 -22.88 4.72 -0.28
C ASN A 530 -23.19 3.62 -1.31
N MET A 531 -22.80 2.36 -1.06
CA MET A 531 -23.19 1.22 -1.92
C MET A 531 -24.70 0.94 -1.91
N HIS A 532 -25.46 1.40 -0.91
CA HIS A 532 -26.90 1.13 -0.79
C HIS A 532 -27.77 2.16 -1.51
N SER A 533 -27.26 3.39 -1.71
CA SER A 533 -28.05 4.49 -2.30
C SER A 533 -28.14 4.46 -3.82
N ARG A 534 -27.41 3.55 -4.49
CA ARG A 534 -27.33 3.45 -5.95
C ARG A 534 -27.77 2.06 -6.41
N ASP A 535 -29.04 1.96 -6.76
CA ASP A 535 -29.64 0.76 -7.36
C ASP A 535 -29.22 0.66 -8.84
N GLY A 536 -27.96 0.25 -9.07
CA GLY A 536 -27.39 -0.02 -10.38
C GLY A 536 -25.94 0.44 -10.59
N GLY A 537 -25.07 -0.52 -10.95
CA GLY A 537 -24.00 -0.27 -11.93
C GLY A 537 -22.63 0.23 -11.48
N ILE A 538 -22.19 -0.02 -10.24
CA ILE A 538 -20.78 0.23 -9.83
C ILE A 538 -20.21 -1.01 -9.12
N ASP A 539 -19.92 -2.05 -9.89
CA ASP A 539 -19.32 -3.29 -9.38
C ASP A 539 -17.91 -3.01 -8.78
N ASP A 540 -17.17 -2.00 -9.29
CA ASP A 540 -15.80 -1.62 -8.90
C ASP A 540 -15.62 -1.04 -7.48
N LEU A 541 -16.69 -0.58 -6.81
CA LEU A 541 -16.58 0.02 -5.47
C LEU A 541 -16.52 -1.05 -4.35
N LEU A 542 -17.00 -2.27 -4.61
CA LEU A 542 -16.86 -3.40 -3.70
C LEU A 542 -15.38 -3.82 -3.50
N PRO A 543 -14.58 -4.08 -4.56
CA PRO A 543 -13.15 -4.35 -4.42
C PRO A 543 -12.40 -3.28 -3.63
N LEU A 544 -12.71 -1.99 -3.81
CA LEU A 544 -12.11 -0.92 -3.03
C LEU A 544 -12.47 -1.03 -1.54
N LEU A 545 -13.74 -1.25 -1.19
CA LEU A 545 -14.15 -1.41 0.20
C LEU A 545 -13.43 -2.60 0.87
N LEU A 546 -13.31 -3.73 0.17
CA LEU A 546 -12.58 -4.91 0.68
C LEU A 546 -11.09 -4.59 0.90
N GLN A 547 -10.43 -3.88 -0.03
CA GLN A 547 -9.03 -3.42 0.16
C GLN A 547 -8.86 -2.47 1.35
N LEU A 548 -9.82 -1.56 1.58
CA LEU A 548 -9.78 -0.63 2.72
C LEU A 548 -9.95 -1.38 4.05
N LEU A 549 -10.83 -2.39 4.10
CA LEU A 549 -11.03 -3.25 5.27
C LEU A 549 -9.83 -4.17 5.54
N GLU A 550 -9.22 -4.74 4.49
CA GLU A 550 -7.97 -5.50 4.57
C GLU A 550 -6.83 -4.62 5.12
N ALA A 551 -6.60 -3.44 4.54
CA ALA A 551 -5.57 -2.51 5.00
C ALA A 551 -5.77 -2.06 6.46
N PHE A 552 -7.01 -1.88 6.90
CA PHE A 552 -7.32 -1.51 8.29
C PHE A 552 -6.87 -2.59 9.30
N VAL A 553 -7.07 -3.86 8.96
CA VAL A 553 -6.66 -5.02 9.80
C VAL A 553 -5.16 -5.28 9.72
N GLU A 554 -4.53 -5.02 8.56
CA GLU A 554 -3.12 -5.27 8.28
C GLU A 554 -2.18 -4.21 8.88
N GLU A 555 -2.54 -2.93 8.77
CA GLU A 555 -1.63 -1.82 9.12
C GLU A 555 -1.75 -1.36 10.58
N LEU A 556 -2.89 -1.55 11.24
CA LEU A 556 -3.05 -1.25 12.68
C LEU A 556 -2.51 -2.40 13.54
N GLU A 557 -2.65 -2.34 14.87
CA GLU A 557 -2.12 -3.38 15.77
C GLU A 557 -3.26 -4.22 16.39
N PRO A 558 -3.14 -5.56 16.41
CA PRO A 558 -4.10 -6.43 17.10
C PRO A 558 -4.27 -6.09 18.58
N SER A 559 -3.18 -5.67 19.24
CA SER A 559 -3.18 -5.17 20.62
C SER A 559 -4.11 -3.97 20.85
N THR A 560 -4.41 -3.19 19.82
CA THR A 560 -5.39 -2.09 19.86
C THR A 560 -6.76 -2.54 19.34
N LEU A 561 -6.81 -3.26 18.21
CA LEU A 561 -8.07 -3.62 17.56
C LEU A 561 -8.86 -4.75 18.25
N GLN A 562 -8.19 -5.58 19.04
CA GLN A 562 -8.81 -6.65 19.85
C GLN A 562 -8.97 -6.28 21.33
N SER A 563 -8.38 -5.18 21.79
CA SER A 563 -8.39 -4.81 23.22
C SER A 563 -9.81 -4.67 23.79
N PRO A 564 -10.13 -5.32 24.92
CA PRO A 564 -11.46 -5.23 25.55
C PRO A 564 -11.77 -3.83 26.10
N LEU A 565 -10.77 -2.92 26.14
CA LEU A 565 -10.92 -1.52 26.55
C LEU A 565 -11.63 -0.67 25.50
N TYR A 566 -11.33 -0.90 24.22
CA TYR A 566 -11.91 -0.13 23.12
C TYR A 566 -13.14 -0.87 22.61
N LYS A 567 -14.33 -0.28 22.81
CA LYS A 567 -15.59 -0.88 22.37
C LYS A 567 -16.45 0.09 21.59
N VAL A 568 -16.89 -0.37 20.41
CA VAL A 568 -17.62 0.39 19.40
C VAL A 568 -19.07 -0.09 19.39
N ILE A 569 -20.01 0.83 19.22
CA ILE A 569 -21.44 0.50 19.11
C ILE A 569 -21.71 0.03 17.68
N VAL A 570 -22.34 -1.13 17.53
CA VAL A 570 -22.91 -1.56 16.25
C VAL A 570 -24.14 -0.71 15.97
N ASP A 571 -24.16 -0.01 14.83
CA ASP A 571 -25.26 0.82 14.35
C ASP A 571 -25.37 0.60 12.83
N PHE A 572 -25.93 -0.54 12.43
CA PHE A 572 -26.20 -0.85 11.03
C PHE A 572 -27.71 -1.03 10.84
N LYS A 573 -28.38 0.08 10.51
CA LYS A 573 -29.86 0.20 10.37
C LYS A 573 -30.53 -0.78 9.41
N ASN A 574 -29.75 -1.53 8.63
CA ASN A 574 -30.25 -2.50 7.65
C ASN A 574 -30.15 -3.96 8.12
N ILE A 575 -29.39 -4.28 9.18
CA ILE A 575 -29.28 -5.67 9.69
C ILE A 575 -30.58 -6.09 10.40
N GLU A 576 -31.39 -5.14 10.88
CA GLU A 576 -32.73 -5.42 11.46
C GLU A 576 -33.76 -5.98 10.45
N THR A 577 -33.38 -6.23 9.18
CA THR A 577 -34.29 -6.65 8.11
C THR A 577 -34.04 -8.05 7.54
N SER A 578 -32.92 -8.71 7.87
CA SER A 578 -32.77 -10.14 7.58
C SER A 578 -33.58 -10.94 8.61
N GLU A 579 -34.55 -11.74 8.16
CA GLU A 579 -35.06 -12.84 9.01
C GLU A 579 -33.87 -13.78 9.27
N PRO A 580 -33.37 -13.89 10.51
CA PRO A 580 -32.23 -14.74 10.78
C PRO A 580 -32.68 -16.21 10.73
N VAL A 581 -31.76 -17.17 10.68
CA VAL A 581 -32.07 -18.58 10.39
C VAL A 581 -32.81 -19.32 11.55
N TYR A 582 -33.43 -18.58 12.47
CA TYR A 582 -34.11 -19.05 13.68
C TYR A 582 -35.49 -19.67 13.40
N LYS A 583 -35.48 -20.87 12.82
CA LYS A 583 -36.51 -21.89 13.12
C LYS A 583 -35.95 -23.20 13.68
N PHE A 584 -34.64 -23.33 13.84
CA PHE A 584 -34.02 -24.46 14.55
C PHE A 584 -34.58 -24.58 15.96
N LYS A 585 -35.24 -25.70 16.24
CA LYS A 585 -35.87 -25.99 17.55
C LYS A 585 -34.94 -26.72 18.52
N ILE A 586 -33.75 -27.12 18.07
CA ILE A 586 -32.77 -27.88 18.84
C ILE A 586 -32.02 -26.93 19.80
N ALA A 587 -32.64 -26.70 20.96
CA ALA A 587 -32.13 -26.00 22.14
C ALA A 587 -31.74 -24.52 21.98
N LYS A 588 -31.84 -23.78 23.10
CA LYS A 588 -30.98 -22.61 23.31
C LYS A 588 -29.58 -23.15 23.57
N ILE A 589 -28.64 -22.90 22.66
CA ILE A 589 -27.22 -23.20 22.87
C ILE A 589 -26.77 -22.38 24.10
N PRO A 590 -26.36 -23.00 25.22
CA PRO A 590 -26.24 -22.25 26.48
C PRO A 590 -25.08 -21.24 26.50
N ASP A 591 -24.01 -21.51 25.75
CA ASP A 591 -22.70 -20.88 25.94
C ASP A 591 -22.21 -20.03 24.74
N ILE A 592 -22.97 -19.98 23.63
CA ILE A 592 -22.64 -19.12 22.48
C ILE A 592 -23.56 -17.89 22.50
N SER A 593 -22.98 -16.74 22.84
CA SER A 593 -23.63 -15.43 22.76
C SER A 593 -23.66 -14.95 21.32
N PHE A 594 -24.75 -15.29 20.61
CA PHE A 594 -25.07 -14.67 19.32
C PHE A 594 -25.09 -13.14 19.47
N MET A 595 -24.27 -12.43 18.68
CA MET A 595 -24.16 -10.98 18.78
C MET A 595 -25.50 -10.30 18.50
N ASN A 596 -26.11 -9.69 19.52
CA ASN A 596 -27.19 -8.74 19.30
C ASN A 596 -26.62 -7.50 18.61
N CYS A 597 -27.31 -6.98 17.58
CA CYS A 597 -26.87 -5.81 16.80
C CYS A 597 -26.83 -4.48 17.59
N MET A 598 -27.05 -4.52 18.90
CA MET A 598 -27.01 -3.40 19.84
C MET A 598 -25.82 -3.46 20.82
N GLU A 599 -24.99 -4.50 20.75
CA GLU A 599 -23.88 -4.70 21.69
C GLU A 599 -22.61 -3.92 21.33
N LYS A 600 -21.78 -3.68 22.36
CA LYS A 600 -20.50 -2.96 22.26
C LYS A 600 -19.38 -3.94 21.93
N VAL A 601 -19.03 -4.04 20.65
CA VAL A 601 -18.04 -4.98 20.09
C VAL A 601 -16.64 -4.37 20.03
N SER A 602 -15.60 -5.20 19.84
CA SER A 602 -14.24 -4.71 19.58
C SER A 602 -14.10 -4.13 18.15
N PRO A 603 -13.13 -3.24 17.88
CA PRO A 603 -12.87 -2.71 16.55
C PRO A 603 -12.65 -3.78 15.47
N VAL A 604 -11.91 -4.86 15.77
CA VAL A 604 -11.74 -5.98 14.83
C VAL A 604 -13.08 -6.66 14.53
N ALA A 605 -13.94 -6.87 15.54
CA ALA A 605 -15.24 -7.49 15.34
C ALA A 605 -16.19 -6.61 14.51
N TYR A 606 -16.17 -5.28 14.69
CA TYR A 606 -16.91 -4.33 13.85
C TYR A 606 -16.45 -4.39 12.38
N ILE A 607 -15.14 -4.46 12.15
CA ILE A 607 -14.57 -4.55 10.80
C ILE A 607 -14.89 -5.87 10.13
N THR A 608 -14.78 -6.99 10.84
CA THR A 608 -15.12 -8.32 10.30
C THR A 608 -16.63 -8.47 10.06
N LEU A 609 -17.48 -7.89 10.91
CA LEU A 609 -18.92 -7.74 10.68
C LEU A 609 -19.20 -6.98 9.36
N LEU A 610 -18.52 -5.85 9.14
CA LEU A 610 -18.65 -5.04 7.93
C LEU A 610 -18.12 -5.75 6.67
N TYR A 611 -16.99 -6.46 6.78
CA TYR A 611 -16.43 -7.30 5.70
C TYR A 611 -17.38 -8.43 5.32
N PHE A 612 -17.93 -9.14 6.30
CA PHE A 612 -18.89 -10.22 6.07
C PHE A 612 -20.11 -9.71 5.29
N HIS A 613 -20.69 -8.58 5.71
CA HIS A 613 -21.85 -7.97 5.03
C HIS A 613 -21.53 -7.39 3.64
N ALA A 614 -20.29 -6.92 3.40
CA ALA A 614 -19.85 -6.53 2.07
C ALA A 614 -19.72 -7.75 1.13
N VAL A 615 -19.19 -8.87 1.63
CA VAL A 615 -18.99 -10.10 0.86
C VAL A 615 -20.29 -10.86 0.61
N THR A 616 -21.24 -10.90 1.56
CA THR A 616 -22.55 -11.55 1.31
C THR A 616 -23.38 -10.79 0.30
N ARG A 617 -23.35 -9.44 0.32
CA ARG A 617 -24.07 -8.57 -0.63
C ARG A 617 -23.51 -8.63 -2.06
N ALA A 618 -22.31 -9.15 -2.28
CA ALA A 618 -21.74 -9.34 -3.61
C ALA A 618 -22.62 -10.28 -4.46
N THR A 619 -23.44 -9.72 -5.37
CA THR A 619 -24.29 -10.54 -6.23
C THR A 619 -23.44 -11.39 -7.16
N LEU A 620 -23.47 -12.71 -6.96
CA LEU A 620 -22.66 -13.71 -7.69
C LEU A 620 -23.06 -13.83 -9.17
N LYS A 621 -22.80 -12.78 -9.95
CA LYS A 621 -22.38 -12.92 -11.36
C LYS A 621 -21.07 -13.74 -11.37
N ALA A 622 -20.82 -14.49 -12.44
CA ALA A 622 -19.94 -15.64 -12.38
C ALA A 622 -18.46 -15.32 -12.04
N SER A 623 -18.02 -15.81 -10.88
CA SER A 623 -16.62 -16.17 -10.56
C SER A 623 -15.55 -15.10 -10.78
N ASP A 624 -15.64 -13.96 -10.08
CA ASP A 624 -14.48 -13.10 -9.84
C ASP A 624 -13.49 -13.82 -8.92
N TYR A 625 -12.48 -14.46 -9.52
CA TYR A 625 -11.41 -15.19 -8.83
C TYR A 625 -10.72 -14.33 -7.75
N GLU A 626 -10.51 -13.04 -8.03
CA GLU A 626 -9.89 -12.08 -7.12
C GLU A 626 -10.64 -11.93 -5.79
N ILE A 627 -11.99 -11.98 -5.82
CA ILE A 627 -12.82 -11.88 -4.60
C ILE A 627 -12.69 -13.17 -3.77
N VAL A 628 -12.53 -14.34 -4.41
CA VAL A 628 -12.33 -15.61 -3.71
C VAL A 628 -10.94 -15.68 -3.08
N GLU A 629 -9.90 -15.22 -3.77
CA GLU A 629 -8.55 -15.12 -3.19
C GLU A 629 -8.52 -14.09 -2.04
N GLY A 630 -9.21 -12.96 -2.19
CA GLY A 630 -9.37 -11.94 -1.15
C GLY A 630 -10.01 -12.49 0.14
N LYS A 631 -11.11 -13.27 0.04
CA LYS A 631 -11.73 -13.96 1.18
C LYS A 631 -10.71 -14.80 1.95
N HIS A 632 -9.91 -15.61 1.24
CA HIS A 632 -8.89 -16.46 1.85
C HIS A 632 -7.75 -15.63 2.47
N ARG A 633 -7.31 -14.56 1.80
CA ARG A 633 -6.24 -13.66 2.27
C ARG A 633 -6.63 -12.93 3.56
N TYR A 634 -7.82 -12.34 3.60
CA TYR A 634 -8.35 -11.62 4.77
C TYR A 634 -8.57 -12.55 5.98
N VAL A 635 -9.14 -13.74 5.76
CA VAL A 635 -9.33 -14.72 6.83
C VAL A 635 -7.99 -15.24 7.37
N LYS A 636 -7.00 -15.50 6.49
CA LYS A 636 -5.65 -15.91 6.90
C LYS A 636 -4.92 -14.80 7.67
N LEU A 637 -5.13 -13.53 7.31
CA LEU A 637 -4.62 -12.37 8.07
C LEU A 637 -5.21 -12.31 9.49
N LEU A 638 -6.53 -12.49 9.63
CA LEU A 638 -7.18 -12.52 10.94
C LEU A 638 -6.66 -13.67 11.82
N LEU A 639 -6.67 -14.91 11.33
CA LEU A 639 -6.27 -16.10 12.09
C LEU A 639 -4.76 -16.13 12.42
N SER A 640 -3.92 -15.35 11.72
CA SER A 640 -2.48 -15.23 12.00
C SER A 640 -2.11 -14.07 12.92
N SER A 641 -3.01 -13.09 13.11
CA SER A 641 -2.69 -11.83 13.81
C SER A 641 -3.52 -11.60 15.08
N TYR A 642 -4.63 -12.31 15.26
CA TYR A 642 -5.61 -12.14 16.36
C TYR A 642 -5.87 -13.49 17.03
N GLU A 643 -6.40 -13.49 18.26
CA GLU A 643 -6.76 -14.75 18.96
C GLU A 643 -7.74 -15.58 18.10
N PRO A 644 -7.34 -16.74 17.55
CA PRO A 644 -8.13 -17.43 16.51
C PRO A 644 -9.51 -17.87 16.98
N LEU A 645 -9.65 -18.13 18.29
CA LEU A 645 -10.91 -18.56 18.88
C LEU A 645 -11.97 -17.44 18.91
N GLU A 646 -11.59 -16.19 19.17
CA GLU A 646 -12.53 -15.07 19.14
C GLU A 646 -12.99 -14.77 17.70
N ILE A 647 -12.05 -14.85 16.75
CA ILE A 647 -12.33 -14.73 15.32
C ILE A 647 -13.27 -15.85 14.86
N LEU A 648 -13.04 -17.10 15.28
CA LEU A 648 -13.90 -18.24 14.94
C LEU A 648 -15.30 -18.09 15.55
N ASN A 649 -15.41 -17.66 16.82
CA ASN A 649 -16.70 -17.37 17.47
C ASN A 649 -17.52 -16.33 16.70
N LEU A 650 -16.85 -15.26 16.28
CA LEU A 650 -17.46 -14.18 15.51
C LEU A 650 -17.98 -14.68 14.17
N PHE A 651 -17.15 -15.40 13.39
CA PHE A 651 -17.59 -15.95 12.12
C PHE A 651 -18.70 -17.01 12.27
N VAL A 652 -18.64 -17.89 13.27
CA VAL A 652 -19.73 -18.84 13.58
C VAL A 652 -21.03 -18.08 13.85
N SER A 653 -20.98 -17.04 14.69
CA SER A 653 -22.16 -16.20 14.98
C SER A 653 -22.76 -15.60 13.70
N LEU A 654 -21.93 -15.04 12.82
CA LEU A 654 -22.36 -14.40 11.56
C LEU A 654 -22.90 -15.39 10.52
N LEU A 655 -22.31 -16.58 10.44
CA LEU A 655 -22.75 -17.65 9.53
C LEU A 655 -24.17 -18.14 9.88
N TYR A 656 -24.52 -18.19 11.18
CA TYR A 656 -25.85 -18.60 11.66
C TYR A 656 -26.89 -17.46 11.68
N THR A 657 -26.48 -16.18 11.59
CA THR A 657 -27.45 -15.07 11.44
C THR A 657 -27.92 -14.88 10.01
N GLU A 658 -27.03 -14.94 9.00
CA GLU A 658 -27.34 -14.51 7.63
C GLU A 658 -27.74 -15.64 6.67
N LYS A 659 -28.92 -15.51 6.05
CA LYS A 659 -29.56 -16.55 5.22
C LYS A 659 -29.17 -16.47 3.74
N MET A 660 -27.88 -16.59 3.43
CA MET A 660 -27.36 -16.49 2.05
C MET A 660 -26.43 -17.63 1.63
N SER A 661 -26.50 -18.01 0.34
CA SER A 661 -25.61 -19.01 -0.26
C SER A 661 -24.14 -18.57 -0.32
N CYS A 662 -23.87 -17.26 -0.21
CA CYS A 662 -22.53 -16.68 -0.08
C CYS A 662 -21.81 -17.11 1.20
N CYS A 663 -22.55 -17.43 2.27
CA CYS A 663 -22.00 -17.84 3.56
C CYS A 663 -21.19 -19.14 3.47
N PHE A 664 -21.54 -20.05 2.55
CA PHE A 664 -20.76 -21.26 2.27
C PHE A 664 -19.35 -20.96 1.72
N GLU A 665 -19.18 -19.91 0.93
CA GLU A 665 -17.85 -19.52 0.41
C GLU A 665 -16.97 -18.92 1.50
N ILE A 666 -17.59 -18.19 2.45
CA ILE A 666 -16.91 -17.68 3.64
C ILE A 666 -16.52 -18.86 4.55
N TRP A 667 -17.43 -19.82 4.77
CA TRP A 667 -17.14 -21.05 5.51
C TRP A 667 -16.04 -21.89 4.86
N ILE A 668 -16.01 -22.03 3.52
CA ILE A 668 -14.92 -22.70 2.78
C ILE A 668 -13.57 -21.99 3.01
N ALA A 669 -13.53 -20.66 2.93
CA ALA A 669 -12.31 -19.89 3.18
C ALA A 669 -11.82 -20.07 4.64
N LEU A 670 -12.74 -20.02 5.61
CA LEU A 670 -12.47 -20.29 7.02
C LEU A 670 -11.96 -21.71 7.26
N ALA A 671 -12.62 -22.72 6.71
CA ALA A 671 -12.27 -24.11 6.90
C ALA A 671 -10.89 -24.44 6.30
N ASN A 672 -10.56 -23.92 5.12
CA ASN A 672 -9.23 -24.06 4.53
C ASN A 672 -8.15 -23.32 5.34
N CYS A 673 -8.40 -22.07 5.77
CA CYS A 673 -7.43 -21.34 6.59
C CYS A 673 -7.24 -21.96 7.98
N LEU A 674 -8.31 -22.46 8.60
CA LEU A 674 -8.26 -23.17 9.89
C LEU A 674 -7.53 -24.51 9.75
N LYS A 675 -7.74 -25.25 8.66
CA LYS A 675 -6.99 -26.46 8.35
C LYS A 675 -5.49 -26.17 8.18
N ASP A 676 -5.14 -25.19 7.33
CA ASP A 676 -3.77 -24.69 7.19
C ASP A 676 -3.14 -24.35 8.55
N TYR A 677 -3.92 -23.75 9.45
CA TYR A 677 -3.47 -23.35 10.78
C TYR A 677 -3.25 -24.55 11.72
N ILE A 678 -4.16 -25.53 11.72
CA ILE A 678 -4.04 -26.80 12.47
C ILE A 678 -2.84 -27.62 11.98
N ASP A 679 -2.60 -27.69 10.68
CA ASP A 679 -1.49 -28.48 10.10
C ASP A 679 -0.11 -27.86 10.39
N ASN A 680 -0.02 -26.53 10.53
CA ASN A 680 1.26 -25.82 10.71
C ASN A 680 1.60 -25.48 12.18
N HIS A 681 0.64 -25.51 13.10
CA HIS A 681 0.84 -25.18 14.51
C HIS A 681 0.46 -26.34 15.43
N ASN A 682 1.27 -26.59 16.47
CA ASN A 682 0.98 -27.60 17.48
C ASN A 682 -0.34 -27.29 18.22
N PHE A 683 -1.42 -27.93 17.77
CA PHE A 683 -2.82 -27.67 18.12
C PHE A 683 -3.11 -27.55 19.63
N HIS A 684 -2.35 -28.27 20.47
CA HIS A 684 -2.52 -28.37 21.92
C HIS A 684 -2.50 -27.05 22.71
N SER A 685 -2.00 -25.96 22.14
CA SER A 685 -1.98 -24.64 22.81
C SER A 685 -3.25 -23.81 22.61
N LEU A 686 -3.95 -24.01 21.48
CA LEU A 686 -4.95 -23.08 20.95
C LEU A 686 -6.37 -23.39 21.42
N PHE A 687 -6.74 -24.67 21.38
CA PHE A 687 -8.03 -25.14 21.86
C PHE A 687 -7.82 -26.00 23.10
N LYS A 688 -7.97 -25.38 24.29
CA LYS A 688 -8.17 -26.13 25.54
C LYS A 688 -9.57 -26.77 25.49
N LEU A 689 -9.66 -27.94 24.85
CA LEU A 689 -10.89 -28.68 24.54
C LEU A 689 -11.52 -29.39 25.75
N GLN A 690 -11.38 -28.80 26.93
CA GLN A 690 -12.22 -29.15 28.07
C GLN A 690 -13.68 -28.84 27.71
N SER A 691 -14.61 -29.71 28.13
CA SER A 691 -16.06 -29.59 27.90
C SER A 691 -16.61 -28.21 28.26
N ASP A 692 -16.05 -27.62 29.31
CA ASP A 692 -16.50 -26.39 29.95
C ASP A 692 -15.92 -25.13 29.28
N SER A 693 -15.20 -25.27 28.16
CA SER A 693 -14.57 -24.16 27.43
C SER A 693 -15.40 -23.73 26.23
N PRO A 694 -15.58 -22.41 25.97
CA PRO A 694 -16.39 -21.95 24.84
C PRO A 694 -15.84 -22.43 23.49
N GLY A 695 -14.53 -22.68 23.39
CA GLY A 695 -13.89 -23.18 22.17
C GLY A 695 -14.25 -24.62 21.80
N TYR A 696 -14.68 -25.42 22.77
CA TYR A 696 -15.28 -26.73 22.50
C TYR A 696 -16.59 -26.56 21.72
N ALA A 697 -17.52 -25.76 22.24
CA ALA A 697 -18.81 -25.48 21.61
C ALA A 697 -18.65 -24.81 20.23
N ILE A 698 -17.82 -23.77 20.12
CA ILE A 698 -17.60 -23.02 18.86
C ILE A 698 -17.09 -23.95 17.74
N THR A 699 -16.16 -24.87 18.04
CA THR A 699 -15.60 -25.79 17.04
C THR A 699 -16.65 -26.77 16.51
N ILE A 700 -17.51 -27.31 17.39
CA ILE A 700 -18.61 -28.19 16.99
C ILE A 700 -19.61 -27.44 16.08
N HIS A 701 -20.03 -26.24 16.48
CA HIS A 701 -20.97 -25.43 15.68
C HIS A 701 -20.38 -25.03 14.32
N PHE A 702 -19.07 -24.74 14.23
CA PHE A 702 -18.40 -24.49 12.96
C PHE A 702 -18.43 -25.72 12.02
N LEU A 703 -18.19 -26.92 12.55
CA LEU A 703 -18.26 -28.17 11.77
C LEU A 703 -19.69 -28.57 11.39
N CYS A 704 -20.67 -28.25 12.23
CA CYS A 704 -22.08 -28.50 11.95
C CYS A 704 -22.70 -27.52 10.95
N TYR A 705 -22.12 -26.33 10.74
CA TYR A 705 -22.73 -25.29 9.91
C TYR A 705 -23.21 -25.76 8.52
N PRO A 706 -22.44 -26.54 7.72
CA PRO A 706 -22.91 -27.03 6.43
C PRO A 706 -24.17 -27.91 6.50
N PHE A 707 -24.35 -28.62 7.61
CA PHE A 707 -25.44 -29.56 7.88
C PHE A 707 -26.66 -28.87 8.52
N ALA A 708 -26.46 -27.69 9.13
CA ALA A 708 -27.55 -26.81 9.55
C ALA A 708 -28.08 -25.99 8.35
N ALA A 709 -27.18 -25.39 7.56
CA ALA A 709 -27.53 -24.48 6.47
C ALA A 709 -27.85 -25.17 5.12
N TYR A 710 -28.06 -26.49 5.09
CA TYR A 710 -28.22 -27.28 3.86
C TYR A 710 -29.28 -26.71 2.90
N SER A 711 -30.39 -26.19 3.43
CA SER A 711 -31.52 -25.64 2.68
C SER A 711 -31.21 -24.31 1.95
N CYS A 712 -30.07 -23.67 2.26
CA CYS A 712 -29.58 -22.48 1.58
C CYS A 712 -28.57 -22.79 0.46
N LEU A 713 -28.13 -24.05 0.35
CA LEU A 713 -27.29 -24.56 -0.73
C LEU A 713 -28.18 -24.77 -1.97
N LYS A 714 -27.71 -24.38 -3.17
CA LYS A 714 -28.55 -24.38 -4.41
C LYS A 714 -27.87 -24.91 -5.68
N VAL A 715 -26.65 -25.45 -5.59
CA VAL A 715 -25.89 -25.94 -6.76
C VAL A 715 -25.04 -27.15 -6.38
N TYR A 716 -25.20 -28.27 -7.09
CA TYR A 716 -24.47 -29.53 -6.88
C TYR A 716 -22.93 -29.33 -6.89
N LEU A 717 -22.40 -28.52 -7.81
CA LEU A 717 -20.96 -28.22 -7.89
C LEU A 717 -20.41 -27.51 -6.63
N LYS A 718 -21.23 -26.73 -5.92
CA LYS A 718 -20.81 -26.14 -4.63
C LYS A 718 -20.85 -27.17 -3.50
N LEU A 719 -21.79 -28.12 -3.55
CA LEU A 719 -21.92 -29.19 -2.55
C LEU A 719 -20.67 -30.08 -2.49
N GLN A 720 -20.16 -30.52 -3.66
CA GLN A 720 -18.96 -31.37 -3.70
C GLN A 720 -17.75 -30.68 -3.05
N HIS A 721 -17.53 -29.40 -3.34
CA HIS A 721 -16.40 -28.67 -2.76
C HIS A 721 -16.56 -28.45 -1.24
N VAL A 722 -17.78 -28.19 -0.75
CA VAL A 722 -18.08 -28.15 0.69
C VAL A 722 -17.77 -29.50 1.36
N ILE A 723 -18.15 -30.62 0.73
CA ILE A 723 -17.86 -31.98 1.22
C ILE A 723 -16.34 -32.24 1.27
N GLU A 724 -15.61 -31.91 0.20
CA GLU A 724 -14.15 -32.08 0.14
C GLU A 724 -13.44 -31.27 1.23
N VAL A 725 -13.81 -30.00 1.40
CA VAL A 725 -13.25 -29.11 2.44
C VAL A 725 -13.62 -29.58 3.84
N TRP A 726 -14.86 -30.03 4.07
CA TRP A 726 -15.29 -30.57 5.37
C TRP A 726 -14.48 -31.81 5.77
N LYS A 727 -14.32 -32.77 4.86
CA LYS A 727 -13.48 -33.95 5.09
C LYS A 727 -12.04 -33.55 5.41
N SER A 728 -11.49 -32.66 4.61
CA SER A 728 -10.11 -32.16 4.74
C SER A 728 -9.86 -31.54 6.13
N LEU A 729 -10.79 -30.71 6.62
CA LEU A 729 -10.73 -30.13 7.97
C LEU A 729 -10.97 -31.15 9.07
N TYR A 730 -11.98 -32.03 8.92
CA TYR A 730 -12.30 -33.06 9.93
C TYR A 730 -11.13 -34.02 10.15
N VAL A 731 -10.42 -34.41 9.08
CA VAL A 731 -9.21 -35.24 9.18
C VAL A 731 -8.08 -34.50 9.91
N SER A 732 -7.74 -33.27 9.52
CA SER A 732 -6.72 -32.48 10.24
C SER A 732 -7.07 -32.31 11.72
N LEU A 733 -8.35 -32.09 12.05
CA LEU A 733 -8.81 -32.00 13.44
C LEU A 733 -8.73 -33.35 14.17
N SER A 734 -9.12 -34.46 13.54
CA SER A 734 -9.13 -35.77 14.20
C SER A 734 -7.71 -36.22 14.55
N TRP A 735 -6.74 -36.00 13.65
CA TRP A 735 -5.31 -36.24 13.90
C TRP A 735 -4.76 -35.30 14.99
N ALA A 736 -5.12 -34.02 14.96
CA ALA A 736 -4.74 -33.08 16.02
C ALA A 736 -5.37 -33.41 17.40
N SER A 737 -6.47 -34.19 17.42
CA SER A 737 -7.18 -34.63 18.63
C SER A 737 -6.68 -35.95 19.24
N GLU A 738 -5.66 -36.60 18.65
CA GLU A 738 -5.13 -37.90 19.10
C GLU A 738 -4.64 -37.93 20.56
N ILE A 739 -4.44 -36.76 21.18
CA ILE A 739 -3.97 -36.59 22.57
C ILE A 739 -5.14 -36.19 23.52
N GLY A 740 -6.36 -36.69 23.25
CA GLY A 740 -7.27 -37.12 24.33
C GLY A 740 -8.57 -36.34 24.60
N TYR A 741 -9.39 -36.00 23.58
CA TYR A 741 -10.73 -35.39 23.79
C TYR A 741 -11.88 -36.18 23.13
N PRO A 742 -12.36 -37.29 23.75
CA PRO A 742 -13.35 -38.18 23.12
C PRO A 742 -14.78 -37.60 23.07
N THR A 743 -15.13 -36.70 23.98
CA THR A 743 -16.48 -36.11 24.06
C THR A 743 -16.80 -35.25 22.84
N LEU A 744 -15.81 -34.59 22.22
CA LEU A 744 -16.06 -33.73 21.05
C LEU A 744 -16.63 -34.53 19.88
N THR A 745 -16.18 -35.77 19.67
CA THR A 745 -16.75 -36.65 18.65
C THR A 745 -18.13 -37.19 19.03
N GLU A 746 -18.40 -37.43 20.31
CA GLU A 746 -19.73 -37.80 20.80
C GLU A 746 -20.76 -36.66 20.55
N ASP A 747 -20.44 -35.44 20.97
CA ASP A 747 -21.33 -34.28 20.81
C ASP A 747 -21.49 -33.84 19.35
N LEU A 748 -20.40 -33.85 18.56
CA LEU A 748 -20.46 -33.55 17.13
C LEU A 748 -21.39 -34.51 16.39
N PHE A 749 -21.26 -35.82 16.60
CA PHE A 749 -22.09 -36.80 15.92
C PHE A 749 -23.53 -36.81 16.44
N SER A 750 -23.74 -36.53 17.74
CA SER A 750 -25.07 -36.29 18.32
C SER A 750 -25.76 -35.11 17.63
N MET A 751 -25.06 -33.97 17.45
CA MET A 751 -25.59 -32.81 16.73
C MET A 751 -25.86 -33.11 15.25
N LEU A 752 -24.96 -33.82 14.56
CA LEU A 752 -25.18 -34.22 13.15
C LEU A 752 -26.38 -35.18 13.01
N CYS A 753 -26.55 -36.13 13.93
CA CYS A 753 -27.76 -36.96 13.98
C CYS A 753 -29.02 -36.12 14.19
N SER A 754 -28.96 -35.08 15.05
CA SER A 754 -30.07 -34.18 15.32
C SER A 754 -30.48 -33.37 14.08
N TYR A 755 -29.52 -32.76 13.36
CA TYR A 755 -29.78 -32.06 12.10
C TYR A 755 -30.29 -33.00 10.99
N PHE A 756 -29.80 -34.25 10.93
CA PHE A 756 -30.29 -35.24 9.98
C PHE A 756 -31.77 -35.61 10.24
N ASN A 757 -32.15 -35.78 11.51
CA ASN A 757 -33.54 -35.98 11.91
C ASN A 757 -34.42 -34.76 11.61
N GLU A 758 -33.92 -33.54 11.84
CA GLU A 758 -34.66 -32.30 11.50
C GLU A 758 -34.94 -32.22 9.99
N ALA A 759 -33.94 -32.48 9.14
CA ALA A 759 -34.11 -32.52 7.67
C ALA A 759 -35.08 -33.62 7.18
N LEU A 760 -35.18 -34.74 7.91
CA LEU A 760 -36.17 -35.80 7.64
C LEU A 760 -37.59 -35.41 8.07
N THR A 761 -37.74 -34.75 9.22
CA THR A 761 -39.06 -34.37 9.79
C THR A 761 -39.67 -33.13 9.15
N ASN A 762 -38.87 -32.16 8.70
CA ASN A 762 -39.37 -30.92 8.09
C ASN A 762 -39.96 -31.11 6.67
N GLY A 763 -39.73 -32.26 6.04
CA GLY A 763 -40.31 -32.60 4.73
C GLY A 763 -39.44 -32.20 3.53
N ASP A 764 -38.39 -31.40 3.71
CA ASP A 764 -37.46 -30.93 2.66
C ASP A 764 -36.88 -32.02 1.75
N LEU A 765 -36.86 -33.27 2.23
CA LEU A 765 -36.52 -34.47 1.47
C LEU A 765 -37.70 -35.00 0.60
N VAL A 766 -38.57 -34.12 0.08
CA VAL A 766 -39.62 -34.45 -0.90
C VAL A 766 -39.52 -33.47 -2.07
N PRO A 767 -39.21 -33.91 -3.29
CA PRO A 767 -39.37 -33.09 -4.48
C PRO A 767 -40.85 -32.73 -4.66
N GLU A 768 -41.20 -31.43 -4.73
CA GLU A 768 -42.57 -31.05 -5.06
C GLU A 768 -42.91 -31.55 -6.48
N PRO A 769 -44.00 -32.32 -6.67
CA PRO A 769 -44.29 -32.98 -7.94
C PRO A 769 -44.90 -32.02 -8.98
N GLN A 770 -44.36 -30.80 -9.14
CA GLN A 770 -44.82 -29.83 -10.15
C GLN A 770 -43.91 -28.63 -10.48
N SER A 771 -42.62 -28.82 -10.77
CA SER A 771 -41.95 -27.94 -11.75
C SER A 771 -40.88 -28.67 -12.56
N SER A 772 -40.99 -28.59 -13.89
CA SER A 772 -39.96 -29.09 -14.80
C SER A 772 -38.97 -27.98 -15.17
N VAL A 773 -37.75 -28.40 -15.55
CA VAL A 773 -36.62 -27.56 -16.03
C VAL A 773 -35.77 -26.91 -14.92
N ASN A 774 -34.59 -27.51 -14.72
CA ASN A 774 -33.36 -26.91 -14.16
C ASN A 774 -33.31 -26.56 -12.66
N GLY A 775 -34.04 -27.27 -11.81
CA GLY A 775 -33.63 -27.53 -10.42
C GLY A 775 -32.92 -28.88 -10.32
N GLN A 776 -31.67 -28.91 -9.84
CA GLN A 776 -31.07 -30.14 -9.30
C GLN A 776 -31.31 -30.15 -7.80
N ASP A 777 -32.24 -30.98 -7.34
CA ASP A 777 -32.43 -31.21 -5.91
C ASP A 777 -31.11 -31.67 -5.28
N ILE A 778 -30.78 -31.08 -4.14
CA ILE A 778 -29.55 -31.39 -3.43
C ILE A 778 -29.78 -32.65 -2.61
N ASP A 779 -29.02 -33.70 -2.92
CA ASP A 779 -28.88 -34.86 -2.06
C ASP A 779 -28.25 -34.44 -0.73
N VAL A 780 -29.09 -34.00 0.22
CA VAL A 780 -28.73 -33.84 1.63
C VAL A 780 -28.16 -35.17 2.16
N LEU A 781 -28.70 -36.29 1.67
CA LEU A 781 -28.17 -37.64 1.88
C LEU A 781 -26.70 -37.79 1.46
N LEU A 782 -26.24 -37.12 0.39
CA LEU A 782 -24.84 -37.14 -0.04
C LEU A 782 -23.95 -36.36 0.93
N LEU A 783 -24.40 -35.21 1.44
CA LEU A 783 -23.66 -34.44 2.44
C LEU A 783 -23.41 -35.24 3.73
N PHE A 784 -24.48 -35.76 4.33
CA PHE A 784 -24.39 -36.60 5.53
C PHE A 784 -23.67 -37.92 5.25
N GLY A 785 -23.94 -38.57 4.12
CA GLY A 785 -23.35 -39.85 3.72
C GLY A 785 -21.84 -39.78 3.44
N GLU A 786 -21.37 -38.71 2.81
CA GLU A 786 -19.94 -38.50 2.55
C GLU A 786 -19.17 -38.14 3.82
N ALA A 787 -19.77 -37.34 4.70
CA ALA A 787 -19.23 -37.10 6.04
C ALA A 787 -19.15 -38.39 6.85
N MET A 788 -20.20 -39.21 6.82
CA MET A 788 -20.27 -40.53 7.47
C MET A 788 -19.18 -41.49 7.01
N ILE A 789 -18.96 -41.62 5.70
CA ILE A 789 -17.89 -42.47 5.16
C ILE A 789 -16.52 -41.98 5.65
N CYS A 790 -16.28 -40.66 5.67
CA CYS A 790 -15.03 -40.09 6.16
C CYS A 790 -14.80 -40.36 7.67
N VAL A 791 -15.85 -40.29 8.48
CA VAL A 791 -15.82 -40.63 9.91
C VAL A 791 -15.44 -42.10 10.12
N VAL A 792 -16.06 -43.04 9.40
CA VAL A 792 -15.75 -44.48 9.49
C VAL A 792 -14.34 -44.79 8.94
N ASP A 793 -13.90 -44.10 7.90
CA ASP A 793 -12.54 -44.24 7.35
C ASP A 793 -11.47 -43.74 8.35
N GLN A 794 -11.71 -42.64 9.09
CA GLN A 794 -10.80 -42.22 10.17
C GLN A 794 -10.85 -43.17 11.38
N ALA A 795 -12.05 -43.64 11.77
CA ALA A 795 -12.17 -44.67 12.81
C ALA A 795 -11.41 -45.96 12.42
N SER A 796 -11.30 -46.28 11.12
CA SER A 796 -10.48 -47.40 10.61
C SER A 796 -8.98 -47.18 10.76
N LEU A 797 -8.50 -45.94 10.76
CA LEU A 797 -7.09 -45.61 10.99
C LEU A 797 -6.76 -45.66 12.48
N ILE A 798 -7.62 -45.07 13.33
CA ILE A 798 -7.54 -45.16 14.79
C ILE A 798 -7.61 -46.63 15.24
N ALA A 799 -8.45 -47.46 14.60
CA ALA A 799 -8.53 -48.89 14.87
C ALA A 799 -7.23 -49.66 14.54
N LYS A 800 -6.44 -49.20 13.55
CA LYS A 800 -5.15 -49.80 13.19
C LYS A 800 -3.99 -49.38 14.11
N SER A 801 -4.11 -48.29 14.86
CA SER A 801 -2.96 -47.75 15.62
C SER A 801 -2.62 -48.61 16.85
N GLU A 802 -1.33 -48.85 17.06
CA GLU A 802 -0.77 -49.54 18.25
C GLU A 802 -0.43 -48.56 19.40
N VAL A 803 -1.01 -47.35 19.36
CA VAL A 803 -0.66 -46.25 20.27
C VAL A 803 -1.13 -46.58 21.69
N LYS A 804 -0.22 -46.41 22.67
CA LYS A 804 -0.41 -46.80 24.08
C LYS A 804 -1.33 -45.87 24.90
N GLU A 805 -2.20 -45.12 24.25
CA GLU A 805 -3.14 -44.23 24.93
C GLU A 805 -4.42 -44.97 25.35
N SER A 806 -5.31 -44.29 26.09
CA SER A 806 -6.36 -44.98 26.85
C SER A 806 -7.33 -45.74 25.94
N GLU A 807 -7.56 -47.03 26.24
CA GLU A 807 -8.57 -47.85 25.54
C GLU A 807 -9.96 -47.19 25.52
N SER A 808 -10.27 -46.39 26.55
CA SER A 808 -11.54 -45.66 26.69
C SER A 808 -11.73 -44.59 25.61
N TRP A 809 -10.68 -43.86 25.21
CA TRP A 809 -10.76 -42.84 24.16
C TRP A 809 -11.05 -43.47 22.80
N ARG A 810 -10.26 -44.49 22.43
CA ARG A 810 -10.43 -45.29 21.21
C ARG A 810 -11.82 -45.91 21.14
N SER A 811 -12.26 -46.52 22.25
CA SER A 811 -13.58 -47.17 22.36
C SER A 811 -14.74 -46.18 22.18
N SER A 812 -14.65 -44.96 22.73
CA SER A 812 -15.65 -43.91 22.56
C SER A 812 -15.74 -43.47 21.09
N ILE A 813 -14.62 -43.10 20.44
CA ILE A 813 -14.64 -42.67 19.03
C ILE A 813 -15.21 -43.76 18.12
N ILE A 814 -14.82 -45.03 18.33
CA ILE A 814 -15.36 -46.18 17.60
C ILE A 814 -16.88 -46.30 17.81
N LYS A 815 -17.36 -46.28 19.05
CA LYS A 815 -18.79 -46.36 19.38
C LYS A 815 -19.59 -45.26 18.70
N SER A 816 -19.13 -44.01 18.79
CA SER A 816 -19.84 -42.84 18.26
C SER A 816 -19.87 -42.81 16.73
N SER A 817 -18.77 -43.21 16.09
CA SER A 817 -18.69 -43.36 14.63
C SER A 817 -19.68 -44.42 14.13
N LEU A 818 -19.81 -45.52 14.88
CA LEU A 818 -20.74 -46.61 14.57
C LEU A 818 -22.20 -46.25 14.87
N ASP A 819 -22.49 -45.53 15.95
CA ASP A 819 -23.85 -45.09 16.26
C ASP A 819 -24.35 -44.07 15.21
N PHE A 820 -23.50 -43.13 14.77
CA PHE A 820 -23.82 -42.24 13.65
C PHE A 820 -24.12 -43.04 12.36
N ALA A 821 -23.30 -44.05 12.03
CA ALA A 821 -23.52 -44.92 10.86
C ALA A 821 -24.80 -45.76 10.97
N SER A 822 -25.09 -46.25 12.17
CA SER A 822 -26.30 -47.00 12.52
C SER A 822 -27.53 -46.11 12.39
N CYS A 823 -27.47 -44.88 12.91
CA CYS A 823 -28.49 -43.84 12.84
C CYS A 823 -28.79 -43.47 11.37
N PHE A 824 -27.77 -43.16 10.58
CA PHE A 824 -27.92 -42.79 9.16
C PHE A 824 -28.68 -43.84 8.35
N VAL A 825 -28.34 -45.13 8.48
CA VAL A 825 -28.96 -46.22 7.69
C VAL A 825 -30.36 -46.59 8.19
N LYS A 826 -30.64 -46.47 9.50
CA LYS A 826 -32.01 -46.62 10.03
C LYS A 826 -32.94 -45.57 9.44
N LEU A 827 -32.47 -44.32 9.42
CA LEU A 827 -33.25 -43.15 9.05
C LEU A 827 -33.39 -42.98 7.53
N SER A 828 -32.35 -43.24 6.74
CA SER A 828 -32.40 -43.18 5.27
C SER A 828 -33.47 -44.10 4.67
N ARG A 829 -33.74 -45.24 5.32
CA ARG A 829 -34.71 -46.25 4.88
C ARG A 829 -36.12 -46.09 5.47
N ALA A 830 -36.30 -45.23 6.47
CA ALA A 830 -37.60 -45.02 7.13
C ALA A 830 -38.68 -44.42 6.19
N LYS A 831 -38.28 -43.84 5.04
CA LYS A 831 -39.17 -43.14 4.10
C LYS A 831 -39.64 -44.00 2.90
N GLY A 832 -39.28 -45.28 2.85
CA GLY A 832 -39.84 -46.27 1.91
C GLY A 832 -39.32 -46.24 0.47
N GLU A 833 -38.95 -45.08 -0.09
CA GLU A 833 -38.44 -44.96 -1.47
C GLU A 833 -36.90 -44.91 -1.52
N THR A 834 -36.29 -45.88 -2.23
CA THR A 834 -34.83 -45.97 -2.37
C THR A 834 -34.33 -45.15 -3.57
N ASN A 835 -33.93 -43.91 -3.32
CA ASN A 835 -33.25 -43.09 -4.33
C ASN A 835 -31.90 -43.69 -4.75
N LEU A 836 -31.50 -43.41 -6.01
CA LEU A 836 -30.24 -43.91 -6.61
C LEU A 836 -29.01 -43.46 -5.82
N SER A 837 -29.03 -42.22 -5.32
CA SER A 837 -28.02 -41.64 -4.44
C SER A 837 -27.87 -42.42 -3.12
N THR A 838 -28.99 -42.70 -2.44
CA THR A 838 -29.02 -43.52 -1.22
C THR A 838 -28.36 -44.88 -1.46
N SER A 839 -28.71 -45.57 -2.55
CA SER A 839 -28.13 -46.88 -2.89
C SER A 839 -26.62 -46.83 -3.17
N LEU A 840 -26.12 -45.75 -3.77
CA LEU A 840 -24.69 -45.56 -4.01
C LEU A 840 -23.92 -45.28 -2.71
N ILE A 841 -24.49 -44.47 -1.82
CA ILE A 841 -23.91 -44.12 -0.52
C ILE A 841 -23.87 -45.36 0.38
N GLU A 842 -24.94 -46.15 0.43
CA GLU A 842 -24.98 -47.39 1.21
C GLU A 842 -23.92 -48.40 0.77
N LYS A 843 -23.66 -48.56 -0.53
CA LYS A 843 -22.58 -49.44 -1.05
C LYS A 843 -21.19 -48.94 -0.64
N ARG A 844 -20.99 -47.62 -0.61
CA ARG A 844 -19.70 -47.03 -0.22
C ARG A 844 -19.48 -47.08 1.29
N LEU A 845 -20.52 -46.84 2.09
CA LEU A 845 -20.51 -47.06 3.53
C LEU A 845 -20.27 -48.55 3.86
N LEU A 846 -20.93 -49.47 3.15
CA LEU A 846 -20.70 -50.91 3.28
C LEU A 846 -19.24 -51.29 2.97
N SER A 847 -18.65 -50.73 1.90
CA SER A 847 -17.23 -50.92 1.58
C SER A 847 -16.28 -50.35 2.63
N SER A 848 -16.60 -49.19 3.22
CA SER A 848 -15.84 -48.60 4.33
C SER A 848 -15.94 -49.46 5.59
N LEU A 849 -17.12 -49.99 5.90
CA LEU A 849 -17.35 -50.92 7.02
C LEU A 849 -16.61 -52.26 6.84
N VAL A 850 -16.49 -52.79 5.61
CA VAL A 850 -15.67 -53.99 5.32
C VAL A 850 -14.21 -53.75 5.70
N HIS A 851 -13.67 -52.58 5.35
CA HIS A 851 -12.32 -52.17 5.71
C HIS A 851 -12.18 -51.93 7.22
N PHE A 852 -13.12 -51.21 7.83
CA PHE A 852 -13.18 -50.92 9.27
C PHE A 852 -13.16 -52.20 10.12
N VAL A 853 -14.04 -53.15 9.83
CA VAL A 853 -14.09 -54.45 10.55
C VAL A 853 -12.76 -55.19 10.41
N GLY A 854 -12.14 -55.16 9.22
CA GLY A 854 -10.80 -55.71 8.98
C GLY A 854 -9.65 -55.00 9.75
N CYS A 855 -9.93 -53.95 10.50
CA CYS A 855 -8.98 -53.27 11.41
C CYS A 855 -9.19 -53.64 12.89
N LEU A 856 -10.26 -54.37 13.24
CA LEU A 856 -10.66 -54.60 14.64
C LEU A 856 -9.90 -55.76 15.28
N ASN A 857 -8.76 -55.43 15.89
CA ASN A 857 -7.91 -56.39 16.59
C ASN A 857 -8.30 -56.65 18.05
N LEU A 858 -9.11 -55.77 18.68
CA LEU A 858 -9.48 -55.86 20.09
C LEU A 858 -10.88 -56.47 20.28
N GLN A 859 -11.04 -57.33 21.30
CA GLN A 859 -12.34 -57.94 21.64
C GLN A 859 -13.43 -56.88 21.92
N LYS A 860 -13.07 -55.78 22.59
CA LYS A 860 -14.00 -54.69 22.93
C LYS A 860 -14.57 -54.05 21.66
N ASP A 861 -13.70 -53.69 20.72
CA ASP A 861 -14.08 -52.98 19.50
C ASP A 861 -15.01 -53.82 18.59
N ILE A 862 -14.73 -55.13 18.42
CA ILE A 862 -15.61 -56.02 17.63
C ILE A 862 -16.95 -56.30 18.34
N THR A 863 -16.96 -56.29 19.68
CA THR A 863 -18.19 -56.45 20.47
C THR A 863 -19.08 -55.21 20.32
N LEU A 864 -18.50 -54.01 20.41
CA LEU A 864 -19.18 -52.72 20.16
C LEU A 864 -19.68 -52.61 18.71
N PHE A 865 -18.91 -53.08 17.73
CA PHE A 865 -19.37 -53.18 16.34
C PHE A 865 -20.66 -53.99 16.22
N ILE A 866 -20.72 -55.17 16.85
CA ILE A 866 -21.92 -56.01 16.83
C ILE A 866 -23.07 -55.34 17.57
N GLU A 867 -22.85 -54.77 18.75
CA GLU A 867 -23.88 -54.09 19.54
C GLU A 867 -24.54 -52.94 18.76
N MET A 868 -23.74 -52.05 18.17
CA MET A 868 -24.24 -50.86 17.45
C MET A 868 -24.80 -51.19 16.06
N MET A 869 -24.21 -52.15 15.35
CA MET A 869 -24.56 -52.46 13.94
C MET A 869 -25.52 -53.65 13.77
N THR A 870 -25.87 -54.41 14.82
CA THR A 870 -26.80 -55.55 14.70
C THR A 870 -28.10 -55.16 13.98
N SER A 871 -28.75 -54.07 14.41
CA SER A 871 -29.99 -53.59 13.78
C SER A 871 -29.83 -53.23 12.29
N THR A 872 -28.69 -52.63 11.92
CA THR A 872 -28.35 -52.25 10.55
C THR A 872 -28.04 -53.47 9.67
N LEU A 873 -27.27 -54.43 10.20
CA LEU A 873 -26.95 -55.70 9.54
C LEU A 873 -28.22 -56.52 9.32
N LEU A 874 -29.11 -56.61 10.30
CA LEU A 874 -30.42 -57.26 10.16
C LEU A 874 -31.29 -56.61 9.07
N LEU A 875 -31.25 -55.29 8.95
CA LEU A 875 -31.98 -54.54 7.93
C LEU A 875 -31.44 -54.82 6.52
N TRP A 876 -30.11 -54.93 6.37
CA TRP A 876 -29.47 -55.30 5.10
C TRP A 876 -29.69 -56.78 4.73
N LEU A 877 -29.52 -57.71 5.68
CA LEU A 877 -29.76 -59.14 5.51
C LEU A 877 -31.23 -59.44 5.21
N SER A 878 -32.18 -58.72 5.82
CA SER A 878 -33.61 -58.94 5.57
C SER A 878 -34.10 -58.43 4.21
N HIS A 879 -33.37 -57.51 3.59
CA HIS A 879 -33.67 -56.97 2.26
C HIS A 879 -32.67 -57.44 1.19
N PHE A 880 -31.91 -58.50 1.48
CA PHE A 880 -30.80 -58.99 0.65
C PHE A 880 -31.20 -59.21 -0.81
N GLU A 881 -32.34 -59.88 -1.05
CA GLU A 881 -32.76 -60.29 -2.40
C GLU A 881 -32.98 -59.10 -3.35
N ALA A 882 -33.46 -57.96 -2.84
CA ALA A 882 -33.81 -56.76 -3.60
C ALA A 882 -32.61 -55.89 -4.04
N GLN A 883 -31.38 -56.22 -3.60
CA GLN A 883 -30.18 -55.42 -3.88
C GLN A 883 -29.42 -55.89 -5.14
N ASP A 884 -28.49 -55.08 -5.65
CA ASP A 884 -27.63 -55.46 -6.79
C ASP A 884 -26.51 -56.44 -6.38
N SER A 885 -25.79 -57.00 -7.37
CA SER A 885 -24.73 -57.97 -7.11
C SER A 885 -23.60 -57.38 -6.28
N ASN A 886 -23.19 -56.14 -6.57
CA ASN A 886 -22.10 -55.48 -5.85
C ASN A 886 -22.41 -55.29 -4.36
N PHE A 887 -23.62 -54.84 -4.01
CA PHE A 887 -24.05 -54.77 -2.61
C PHE A 887 -24.09 -56.15 -1.94
N LYS A 888 -24.55 -57.19 -2.65
CA LYS A 888 -24.58 -58.57 -2.14
C LYS A 888 -23.17 -59.10 -1.86
N ASP A 889 -22.25 -58.93 -2.80
CA ASP A 889 -20.84 -59.33 -2.68
C ASP A 889 -20.15 -58.59 -1.52
N GLN A 890 -20.39 -57.28 -1.38
CA GLN A 890 -19.86 -56.48 -0.27
C GLN A 890 -20.47 -56.86 1.09
N LEU A 891 -21.75 -57.24 1.17
CA LEU A 891 -22.37 -57.67 2.43
C LEU A 891 -21.90 -59.08 2.83
N GLN A 892 -21.72 -60.00 1.87
CA GLN A 892 -21.04 -61.28 2.10
C GLN A 892 -19.63 -61.03 2.68
N GLN A 893 -18.86 -60.11 2.10
CA GLN A 893 -17.53 -59.75 2.60
C GLN A 893 -17.58 -59.15 4.01
N LEU A 894 -18.50 -58.22 4.31
CA LEU A 894 -18.62 -57.63 5.65
C LEU A 894 -18.92 -58.71 6.70
N TRP A 895 -19.83 -59.63 6.39
CA TRP A 895 -20.18 -60.72 7.29
C TRP A 895 -19.00 -61.68 7.50
N ILE A 896 -18.34 -62.12 6.42
CA ILE A 896 -17.17 -62.99 6.48
C ILE A 896 -16.02 -62.34 7.26
N GLN A 897 -15.76 -61.04 7.08
CA GLN A 897 -14.75 -60.33 7.87
C GLN A 897 -15.15 -60.20 9.35
N THR A 898 -16.44 -59.97 9.66
CA THR A 898 -16.94 -59.95 11.04
C THR A 898 -16.67 -61.28 11.73
N LEU A 899 -17.03 -62.40 11.09
CA LEU A 899 -16.76 -63.76 11.59
C LEU A 899 -15.25 -64.05 11.73
N ASN A 900 -14.43 -63.60 10.77
CA ASN A 900 -12.98 -63.76 10.82
C ASN A 900 -12.33 -62.98 11.96
N CYS A 901 -12.79 -61.75 12.24
CA CYS A 901 -12.20 -60.91 13.29
C CYS A 901 -12.58 -61.44 14.67
N LEU A 902 -13.83 -61.88 14.86
CA LEU A 902 -14.29 -62.58 16.07
C LEU A 902 -13.42 -63.79 16.46
N GLN A 903 -12.84 -64.49 15.48
CA GLN A 903 -11.93 -65.63 15.72
C GLN A 903 -10.46 -65.22 15.97
N LYS A 904 -10.12 -63.94 15.84
CA LYS A 904 -8.72 -63.45 15.80
C LYS A 904 -8.41 -62.33 16.79
N THR A 905 -9.41 -61.79 17.52
CA THR A 905 -9.15 -60.68 18.44
C THR A 905 -8.24 -61.06 19.60
N LEU A 906 -7.61 -60.04 20.17
CA LEU A 906 -6.83 -60.10 21.40
C LEU A 906 -7.55 -59.26 22.48
N PRO A 907 -7.80 -59.81 23.69
CA PRO A 907 -7.76 -61.23 24.01
C PRO A 907 -8.78 -62.06 23.19
N ILE A 908 -8.63 -63.38 23.23
CA ILE A 908 -9.50 -64.33 22.52
C ILE A 908 -10.88 -64.32 23.19
N ILE A 909 -11.94 -64.30 22.38
CA ILE A 909 -13.33 -64.26 22.85
C ILE A 909 -13.73 -65.59 23.50
N GLU A 910 -14.24 -65.54 24.73
CA GLU A 910 -14.98 -66.65 25.32
C GLU A 910 -16.37 -66.75 24.68
N PHE A 911 -16.58 -67.75 23.82
CA PHE A 911 -17.85 -68.02 23.14
C PHE A 911 -18.91 -68.64 24.07
N ASN A 912 -19.23 -67.94 25.16
CA ASN A 912 -20.14 -68.37 26.22
C ASN A 912 -21.62 -67.99 25.97
N SER A 913 -22.54 -68.41 26.84
CA SER A 913 -23.99 -68.17 26.70
C SER A 913 -24.36 -66.68 26.59
N SER A 914 -23.67 -65.79 27.31
CA SER A 914 -23.92 -64.33 27.23
C SER A 914 -23.45 -63.72 25.91
N PHE A 915 -22.32 -64.18 25.36
CA PHE A 915 -21.88 -63.73 24.04
C PHE A 915 -22.75 -64.30 22.90
N LEU A 916 -23.24 -65.54 23.08
CA LEU A 916 -24.25 -66.13 22.20
C LEU A 916 -25.55 -65.32 22.18
N GLN A 917 -26.00 -64.81 23.34
CA GLN A 917 -27.18 -63.95 23.45
C GLN A 917 -27.00 -62.60 22.74
N LEU A 918 -25.80 -62.00 22.79
CA LEU A 918 -25.51 -60.78 22.01
C LEU A 918 -25.58 -61.02 20.50
N GLN A 919 -25.21 -62.23 20.04
CA GLN A 919 -25.23 -62.59 18.62
C GLN A 919 -26.54 -63.25 18.14
N GLU A 920 -27.50 -63.54 19.04
CA GLU A 920 -28.75 -64.26 18.75
C GLU A 920 -29.45 -63.77 17.47
N PRO A 921 -29.76 -62.46 17.30
CA PRO A 921 -30.54 -62.00 16.16
C PRO A 921 -29.81 -62.19 14.81
N LEU A 922 -28.49 -61.93 14.80
CA LEU A 922 -27.67 -62.07 13.59
C LEU A 922 -27.51 -63.54 13.21
N LEU A 923 -27.26 -64.41 14.19
CA LEU A 923 -27.11 -65.85 13.95
C LEU A 923 -28.42 -66.48 13.48
N GLU A 924 -29.57 -66.09 14.03
CA GLU A 924 -30.90 -66.53 13.59
C GLU A 924 -31.10 -66.23 12.09
N LYS A 925 -30.77 -65.01 11.67
CA LYS A 925 -30.93 -64.57 10.28
C LYS A 925 -29.91 -65.17 9.31
N THR A 926 -28.69 -65.47 9.77
CA THR A 926 -27.56 -65.85 8.91
C THR A 926 -27.32 -67.36 8.79
N LEU A 927 -27.66 -68.17 9.79
CA LEU A 927 -27.38 -69.61 9.81
C LEU A 927 -28.05 -70.40 8.67
N ASP A 928 -29.34 -70.15 8.40
CA ASP A 928 -30.11 -70.78 7.29
C ASP A 928 -30.54 -69.73 6.24
N HIS A 929 -29.69 -68.72 6.01
CA HIS A 929 -29.89 -67.64 5.03
C HIS A 929 -29.98 -68.18 3.59
N PRO A 930 -30.78 -67.57 2.68
CA PRO A 930 -30.89 -68.00 1.29
C PRO A 930 -29.57 -67.91 0.51
N ASP A 931 -28.70 -66.97 0.86
CA ASP A 931 -27.34 -66.90 0.31
C ASP A 931 -26.42 -67.96 0.94
N LEU A 932 -25.81 -68.79 0.07
CA LEU A 932 -24.97 -69.91 0.48
C LEU A 932 -23.59 -69.49 1.01
N PHE A 933 -23.05 -68.32 0.63
CA PHE A 933 -21.80 -67.83 1.21
C PHE A 933 -22.02 -67.38 2.65
N ILE A 934 -23.10 -66.65 2.92
CA ILE A 934 -23.51 -66.26 4.28
C ILE A 934 -23.82 -67.49 5.14
N SER A 935 -24.71 -68.40 4.68
CA SER A 935 -25.10 -69.59 5.47
C SER A 935 -23.91 -70.52 5.76
N ASN A 936 -23.11 -70.88 4.74
CA ASN A 936 -22.00 -71.81 4.95
C ASN A 936 -20.88 -71.19 5.81
N SER A 937 -20.61 -69.88 5.68
CA SER A 937 -19.59 -69.21 6.52
C SER A 937 -20.03 -69.15 7.98
N THR A 938 -21.31 -68.86 8.24
CA THR A 938 -21.89 -68.85 9.60
C THR A 938 -21.88 -70.24 10.22
N VAL A 939 -22.22 -71.28 9.45
CA VAL A 939 -22.15 -72.69 9.88
C VAL A 939 -20.71 -73.11 10.19
N ASN A 940 -19.73 -72.72 9.38
CA ASN A 940 -18.32 -73.02 9.63
C ASN A 940 -17.78 -72.30 10.88
N PHE A 941 -18.13 -71.03 11.05
CA PHE A 941 -17.83 -70.25 12.26
C PHE A 941 -18.44 -70.91 13.50
N TRP A 942 -19.75 -71.18 13.49
CA TRP A 942 -20.44 -71.87 14.59
C TRP A 942 -19.73 -73.19 14.96
N ASN A 943 -19.41 -74.01 13.96
CA ASN A 943 -18.73 -75.30 14.15
C ASN A 943 -17.29 -75.19 14.67
N SER A 944 -16.70 -74.00 14.71
CA SER A 944 -15.36 -73.73 15.25
C SER A 944 -15.36 -72.78 16.45
N THR A 945 -16.54 -72.40 16.98
CA THR A 945 -16.71 -71.52 18.15
C THR A 945 -17.71 -72.11 19.14
N PHE A 946 -19.00 -71.78 19.01
CA PHE A 946 -20.08 -72.23 19.89
C PHE A 946 -20.30 -73.74 19.84
N GLY A 947 -20.14 -74.35 18.67
CA GLY A 947 -20.29 -75.78 18.44
C GLY A 947 -19.21 -76.66 19.06
N GLU A 948 -18.16 -76.08 19.65
CA GLU A 948 -17.11 -76.80 20.39
C GLU A 948 -17.28 -76.69 21.91
N GLN A 949 -18.21 -75.86 22.39
CA GLN A 949 -18.44 -75.63 23.81
C GLN A 949 -19.21 -76.78 24.46
N THR A 950 -18.80 -77.12 25.69
CA THR A 950 -19.39 -78.25 26.44
C THR A 950 -20.73 -77.91 27.10
N LYS A 951 -20.99 -76.64 27.38
CA LYS A 951 -22.26 -76.12 27.92
C LYS A 951 -22.56 -74.75 27.32
N LEU A 952 -23.74 -74.63 26.69
CA LEU A 952 -24.32 -73.37 26.24
C LEU A 952 -25.82 -73.38 26.53
N ASP A 953 -26.33 -72.23 26.94
CA ASP A 953 -27.76 -72.01 27.16
C ASP A 953 -28.31 -71.37 25.87
N TYR A 954 -29.02 -72.15 25.05
CA TYR A 954 -29.44 -71.73 23.71
C TYR A 954 -30.64 -70.75 23.76
N PRO A 955 -30.51 -69.53 23.19
CA PRO A 955 -31.60 -68.57 23.12
C PRO A 955 -32.79 -69.05 22.30
N GLN A 956 -34.00 -68.57 22.62
CA GLN A 956 -35.24 -69.14 22.11
C GLN A 956 -35.46 -68.91 20.60
N SER A 957 -34.98 -67.79 20.02
CA SER A 957 -35.16 -67.55 18.58
C SER A 957 -34.26 -68.44 17.73
N LEU A 958 -33.10 -68.85 18.27
CA LEU A 958 -32.14 -69.73 17.60
C LEU A 958 -32.60 -71.19 17.56
N LEU A 959 -33.34 -71.68 18.56
CA LEU A 959 -33.69 -73.11 18.69
C LEU A 959 -34.30 -73.74 17.41
N PRO A 960 -35.27 -73.11 16.70
CA PRO A 960 -35.82 -73.67 15.46
C PRO A 960 -34.80 -73.77 14.32
N VAL A 961 -33.89 -72.80 14.21
CA VAL A 961 -32.84 -72.77 13.17
C VAL A 961 -31.74 -73.78 13.48
N LEU A 962 -31.33 -73.86 14.75
CA LEU A 962 -30.33 -74.81 15.23
C LEU A 962 -30.81 -76.26 15.09
N ASP A 963 -32.04 -76.58 15.49
CA ASP A 963 -32.64 -77.91 15.32
C ASP A 963 -32.75 -78.28 13.83
N LYS A 964 -33.24 -77.37 12.98
CA LYS A 964 -33.32 -77.55 11.52
C LYS A 964 -31.96 -77.87 10.88
N LEU A 965 -30.88 -77.22 11.32
CA LEU A 965 -29.52 -77.44 10.80
C LEU A 965 -28.83 -78.65 11.43
N SER A 966 -29.10 -78.96 12.70
CA SER A 966 -28.64 -80.16 13.40
C SER A 966 -29.22 -81.43 12.77
N ARG A 967 -30.54 -81.46 12.51
CA ARG A 967 -31.22 -82.54 11.77
C ARG A 967 -30.69 -82.73 10.34
N ARG A 968 -30.12 -81.67 9.74
CA ARG A 968 -29.44 -81.70 8.43
C ARG A 968 -27.96 -82.08 8.52
N GLY A 969 -27.43 -82.36 9.71
CA GLY A 969 -26.02 -82.69 9.95
C GLY A 969 -25.05 -81.54 9.68
N LYS A 970 -25.53 -80.29 9.58
CA LYS A 970 -24.72 -79.12 9.22
C LYS A 970 -23.97 -78.52 10.41
N ILE A 971 -24.53 -78.57 11.62
CA ILE A 971 -23.94 -77.96 12.82
C ILE A 971 -23.70 -78.94 13.96
N LYS A 972 -22.66 -78.70 14.74
CA LYS A 972 -22.43 -79.27 16.07
C LYS A 972 -23.35 -78.57 17.09
N LEU A 973 -23.96 -79.32 18.00
CA LEU A 973 -24.60 -78.79 19.21
C LEU A 973 -23.96 -79.41 20.45
N GLY A 974 -23.85 -78.62 21.53
CA GLY A 974 -23.26 -79.03 22.79
C GLY A 974 -24.05 -80.17 23.44
N LYS A 975 -23.36 -81.25 23.83
CA LYS A 975 -24.00 -82.46 24.37
C LYS A 975 -24.40 -82.32 25.85
N SER A 976 -25.46 -81.56 26.17
CA SER A 976 -26.44 -81.88 27.23
C SER A 976 -27.36 -80.70 27.61
N SER A 977 -28.59 -80.65 27.08
CA SER A 977 -29.74 -79.96 27.73
C SER A 977 -31.12 -80.19 27.07
N LEU A 978 -31.38 -81.34 26.43
CA LEU A 978 -32.70 -81.66 25.84
C LEU A 978 -33.46 -82.72 26.64
N LEU A 979 -33.89 -82.38 27.87
CA LEU A 979 -34.80 -83.23 28.65
C LEU A 979 -35.49 -82.50 29.83
N THR A 980 -36.60 -81.81 29.54
CA THR A 980 -37.82 -81.77 30.39
C THR A 980 -38.95 -81.06 29.65
N ASN A 981 -40.14 -81.70 29.62
CA ASN A 981 -41.48 -81.11 29.37
C ASN A 981 -41.67 -80.39 28.01
N THR A 982 -42.71 -80.69 27.22
CA THR A 982 -44.11 -80.96 27.61
C THR A 982 -44.72 -82.20 26.94
N LYS A 983 -45.97 -82.49 27.32
CA LYS A 983 -46.81 -83.59 26.86
C LYS A 983 -48.12 -83.05 26.24
N ASP A 984 -48.72 -83.90 25.39
CA ASP A 984 -50.14 -83.98 25.02
C ASP A 984 -50.78 -82.93 24.06
N SER A 985 -51.75 -83.43 23.26
CA SER A 985 -52.58 -82.78 22.19
C SER A 985 -51.83 -82.21 20.94
N ALA A 986 -51.98 -82.75 19.71
CA ALA A 986 -53.14 -82.87 18.77
C ALA A 986 -53.32 -81.59 17.90
N ASP A 987 -53.61 -81.61 16.58
CA ASP A 987 -53.90 -82.65 15.56
C ASP A 987 -53.20 -82.26 14.21
N VAL A 988 -52.71 -83.15 13.33
CA VAL A 988 -53.43 -83.93 12.28
C VAL A 988 -54.20 -83.02 11.28
N ASP A 989 -53.58 -82.53 10.19
CA ASP A 989 -53.69 -82.98 8.76
C ASP A 989 -53.05 -81.92 7.80
N LYS A 990 -52.80 -82.06 6.48
CA LYS A 990 -52.59 -83.14 5.45
C LYS A 990 -51.80 -82.49 4.25
N VAL A 991 -50.89 -83.15 3.53
CA VAL A 991 -51.04 -83.94 2.26
C VAL A 991 -51.83 -83.18 1.16
N THR A 992 -51.29 -82.89 -0.05
CA THR A 992 -50.94 -83.85 -1.14
C THR A 992 -50.00 -83.25 -2.23
N VAL A 993 -49.29 -84.10 -2.99
CA VAL A 993 -48.38 -83.84 -4.16
C VAL A 993 -48.17 -85.16 -4.97
N PRO A 994 -47.52 -85.26 -6.17
CA PRO A 994 -46.89 -84.26 -7.07
C PRO A 994 -47.28 -84.40 -8.59
N ASN A 995 -46.69 -83.59 -9.50
CA ASN A 995 -46.05 -83.99 -10.80
C ASN A 995 -45.60 -82.74 -11.62
N ARG A 996 -44.43 -82.60 -12.25
CA ARG A 996 -43.56 -83.46 -13.12
C ARG A 996 -44.08 -83.73 -14.54
N TYR A 997 -43.39 -83.17 -15.53
CA TYR A 997 -43.04 -83.85 -16.81
C TYR A 997 -41.60 -83.47 -17.23
N LYS A 998 -41.08 -84.03 -18.34
CA LYS A 998 -39.64 -84.38 -18.46
C LYS A 998 -39.15 -84.47 -19.93
N VAL A 999 -37.90 -84.05 -20.20
CA VAL A 999 -36.92 -84.72 -21.13
C VAL A 999 -37.20 -84.65 -22.67
N PRO A 1000 -36.21 -84.70 -23.62
CA PRO A 1000 -34.76 -84.40 -23.57
C PRO A 1000 -34.07 -83.83 -24.88
N THR A 1001 -32.74 -83.64 -24.80
CA THR A 1001 -31.63 -83.74 -25.82
C THR A 1001 -31.86 -83.98 -27.33
N THR A 1002 -31.01 -83.39 -28.19
CA THR A 1002 -30.09 -84.11 -29.15
C THR A 1002 -29.03 -83.17 -29.81
N LEU A 1003 -28.17 -83.67 -30.73
CA LEU A 1003 -26.87 -83.09 -31.16
C LEU A 1003 -26.57 -83.23 -32.69
N HIS A 1004 -25.68 -82.38 -33.25
CA HIS A 1004 -25.17 -82.35 -34.66
C HIS A 1004 -26.19 -81.94 -35.77
N ARG A 1005 -25.84 -81.47 -37.00
CA ARG A 1005 -24.61 -81.60 -37.84
C ARG A 1005 -24.50 -80.52 -38.98
N CYS A 1006 -23.29 -79.97 -39.17
CA CYS A 1006 -22.61 -79.45 -40.40
C CYS A 1006 -23.34 -78.82 -41.65
N SER A 1007 -23.00 -77.54 -41.94
CA SER A 1007 -22.15 -77.07 -43.09
C SER A 1007 -22.67 -76.82 -44.54
N LYS A 1008 -22.43 -75.57 -45.02
CA LYS A 1008 -22.05 -75.06 -46.39
C LYS A 1008 -22.96 -75.24 -47.64
N ARG A 1009 -23.30 -74.09 -48.26
CA ARG A 1009 -22.80 -73.54 -49.56
C ARG A 1009 -23.01 -71.99 -49.53
N VAL A 1010 -22.14 -71.09 -50.02
CA VAL A 1010 -21.57 -70.86 -51.38
C VAL A 1010 -22.66 -70.33 -52.34
N GLU A 1011 -22.44 -69.36 -53.24
CA GLU A 1011 -21.20 -68.69 -53.75
C GLU A 1011 -20.97 -67.30 -53.05
N LEU A 1012 -20.34 -66.21 -53.56
CA LEU A 1012 -19.68 -65.81 -54.83
C LEU A 1012 -18.50 -64.83 -54.54
N VAL A 1013 -17.70 -64.46 -55.57
CA VAL A 1013 -16.51 -63.56 -55.59
C VAL A 1013 -16.52 -62.82 -56.95
N GLY A 1014 -15.96 -61.62 -57.23
CA GLY A 1014 -15.10 -60.64 -56.54
C GLY A 1014 -14.66 -59.57 -57.59
N ASN A 1015 -13.73 -58.62 -57.39
CA ASN A 1015 -12.87 -58.23 -56.24
C ASN A 1015 -13.00 -56.68 -56.06
N ALA A 1016 -12.04 -55.73 -56.08
CA ALA A 1016 -10.56 -55.57 -56.07
C ALA A 1016 -10.28 -54.03 -55.86
N ALA A 1017 -9.12 -53.48 -55.46
CA ALA A 1017 -7.87 -53.94 -54.82
C ALA A 1017 -7.02 -52.68 -54.40
N ASN A 1018 -5.70 -52.86 -54.15
CA ASN A 1018 -4.61 -51.85 -54.00
C ASN A 1018 -4.45 -51.05 -52.66
N SER A 1019 -3.42 -51.44 -51.88
CA SER A 1019 -2.48 -50.67 -50.99
C SER A 1019 -3.00 -49.64 -49.94
N SER A 1020 -2.69 -49.64 -48.62
CA SER A 1020 -1.50 -49.97 -47.77
C SER A 1020 -0.42 -48.86 -47.66
N GLU A 1021 0.21 -48.47 -46.51
CA GLU A 1021 0.07 -48.80 -45.07
C GLU A 1021 0.92 -47.86 -44.13
N GLY A 1022 0.57 -47.72 -42.82
CA GLY A 1022 1.44 -47.39 -41.64
C GLY A 1022 2.07 -45.97 -41.44
N ASN A 1023 2.81 -45.64 -40.34
CA ASN A 1023 2.78 -46.12 -38.92
C ASN A 1023 3.63 -45.28 -37.89
N ASP A 1024 3.03 -44.94 -36.72
CA ASP A 1024 3.50 -44.74 -35.31
C ASP A 1024 4.87 -44.14 -34.78
N ARG A 1025 4.71 -43.23 -33.77
CA ARG A 1025 5.40 -43.06 -32.43
C ARG A 1025 6.85 -42.54 -32.14
N ILE A 1026 6.91 -41.36 -31.48
CA ILE A 1026 7.47 -41.01 -30.12
C ILE A 1026 9.02 -40.93 -29.79
N TYR A 1027 9.46 -39.70 -29.43
CA TYR A 1027 10.48 -39.22 -28.43
C TYR A 1027 12.03 -39.37 -28.52
N SER A 1028 12.71 -38.20 -28.64
CA SER A 1028 13.75 -37.62 -27.73
C SER A 1028 15.27 -37.48 -28.09
N LYS A 1029 15.84 -36.31 -27.73
CA LYS A 1029 17.25 -35.88 -27.44
C LYS A 1029 18.40 -36.11 -28.46
N SER A 1030 19.12 -35.02 -28.84
CA SER A 1030 20.58 -34.75 -28.60
C SER A 1030 21.16 -33.63 -29.52
N LYS A 1031 22.43 -33.21 -29.33
CA LYS A 1031 23.14 -32.11 -30.04
C LYS A 1031 24.48 -32.56 -30.67
N ARG A 1032 24.85 -32.04 -31.86
CA ARG A 1032 26.05 -31.16 -32.13
C ARG A 1032 26.57 -31.17 -33.59
N ARG A 1033 26.98 -29.98 -34.07
CA ARG A 1033 28.02 -29.67 -35.10
C ARG A 1033 27.76 -30.13 -36.56
N HIS A 1034 28.27 -29.48 -37.62
CA HIS A 1034 28.70 -28.08 -37.84
C HIS A 1034 28.92 -27.85 -39.36
N THR A 1035 28.77 -26.61 -39.87
CA THR A 1035 29.22 -26.15 -41.23
C THR A 1035 28.49 -26.81 -42.43
N GLU A 1036 28.41 -26.24 -43.64
CA GLU A 1036 29.12 -25.09 -44.23
C GLU A 1036 28.21 -24.19 -45.11
N LEU A 1037 28.72 -23.11 -45.70
CA LEU A 1037 27.95 -22.06 -46.41
C LEU A 1037 28.29 -22.01 -47.92
N THR A 1038 27.32 -21.62 -48.76
CA THR A 1038 27.55 -21.31 -50.18
C THR A 1038 26.85 -20.03 -50.68
N GLU A 1039 27.67 -19.05 -51.04
CA GLU A 1039 27.60 -17.95 -52.03
C GLU A 1039 26.28 -17.49 -52.72
N HIS A 1040 25.21 -18.28 -52.84
CA HIS A 1040 24.00 -17.84 -53.55
C HIS A 1040 23.18 -16.76 -52.81
N GLN A 1041 23.57 -16.41 -51.57
CA GLN A 1041 22.90 -15.40 -50.75
C GLN A 1041 23.55 -14.00 -50.78
N LYS A 1042 24.64 -13.79 -51.56
CA LYS A 1042 25.40 -12.52 -51.51
C LYS A 1042 25.20 -11.54 -52.67
N GLU A 1043 25.05 -12.01 -53.92
CA GLU A 1043 25.38 -11.16 -55.06
C GLU A 1043 24.40 -11.23 -56.25
N VAL A 1044 23.19 -10.66 -56.12
CA VAL A 1044 22.42 -10.20 -57.30
C VAL A 1044 21.53 -8.96 -57.02
N ARG A 1045 20.45 -9.08 -56.22
CA ARG A 1045 19.22 -8.26 -56.41
C ARG A 1045 18.89 -7.20 -55.34
N ARG A 1046 19.85 -6.34 -54.94
CA ARG A 1046 19.47 -5.06 -54.28
C ARG A 1046 20.46 -3.88 -54.42
N ALA A 1047 21.26 -3.84 -55.47
CA ALA A 1047 21.97 -2.64 -55.92
C ALA A 1047 21.28 -2.06 -57.18
N GLN A 1048 21.34 -0.72 -57.34
CA GLN A 1048 20.71 0.08 -58.43
C GLN A 1048 19.16 0.18 -58.35
N GLN A 1049 18.48 1.33 -58.43
CA GLN A 1049 18.79 2.79 -58.50
C GLN A 1049 17.74 3.56 -57.63
N GLY A 1050 17.89 4.82 -57.19
CA GLY A 1050 19.04 5.75 -57.16
C GLY A 1050 18.66 7.25 -57.03
N ARG A 1051 19.32 7.99 -56.10
CA ARG A 1051 19.34 9.48 -55.93
C ARG A 1051 18.00 10.17 -55.51
N SER A 1052 17.94 11.37 -54.91
CA SER A 1052 18.92 12.47 -54.70
C SER A 1052 18.66 13.33 -53.42
N MET A 1053 19.63 14.21 -53.08
CA MET A 1053 19.58 15.39 -52.18
C MET A 1053 19.58 15.19 -50.64
N ASP A 1054 20.74 15.47 -50.03
CA ASP A 1054 21.08 16.66 -49.20
C ASP A 1054 20.11 17.11 -48.05
N CYS A 1055 20.56 17.66 -46.91
CA CYS A 1055 21.91 18.14 -46.54
C CYS A 1055 22.16 18.16 -45.01
N SER A 1056 23.45 18.17 -44.60
CA SER A 1056 23.99 18.44 -43.24
C SER A 1056 23.56 17.50 -42.09
N GLY A 1057 24.38 17.21 -41.07
CA GLY A 1057 25.77 17.64 -40.82
C GLY A 1057 26.10 17.63 -39.32
N HIS A 1058 26.52 16.49 -38.76
CA HIS A 1058 26.87 16.38 -37.33
C HIS A 1058 28.36 16.67 -37.08
N GLY A 1059 28.66 17.51 -36.08
CA GLY A 1059 29.98 17.66 -35.47
C GLY A 1059 29.88 17.52 -33.95
N PRO A 1060 30.87 16.92 -33.26
CA PRO A 1060 30.74 16.57 -31.84
C PRO A 1060 30.98 17.76 -30.90
N GLY A 1061 30.03 18.01 -29.99
CA GLY A 1061 30.17 19.05 -28.97
C GLY A 1061 31.03 18.63 -27.78
N ILE A 1062 32.02 19.45 -27.42
CA ILE A 1062 32.85 19.30 -26.21
C ILE A 1062 32.37 20.32 -25.14
N ARG A 1063 32.41 19.91 -23.87
CA ARG A 1063 32.04 20.75 -22.71
C ARG A 1063 33.17 21.68 -22.29
N THR A 1064 32.82 22.93 -21.95
CA THR A 1064 33.49 23.71 -20.88
C THR A 1064 32.54 24.75 -20.28
N TYR A 1065 32.91 25.35 -19.15
CA TYR A 1065 32.06 26.23 -18.33
C TYR A 1065 32.38 27.72 -18.50
N THR A 1066 31.37 28.56 -18.27
CA THR A 1066 31.49 29.96 -17.76
C THR A 1066 32.25 31.03 -18.57
N SER A 1067 31.73 31.37 -19.76
CA SER A 1067 31.52 32.78 -20.13
C SER A 1067 30.39 32.91 -21.16
N VAL A 1068 29.49 33.87 -20.98
CA VAL A 1068 28.51 34.31 -21.98
C VAL A 1068 28.35 35.82 -21.79
N ASP A 1069 28.77 36.59 -22.79
CA ASP A 1069 28.64 38.05 -22.81
C ASP A 1069 27.58 38.49 -23.82
N PHE A 1070 27.05 39.70 -23.66
CA PHE A 1070 25.87 40.20 -24.37
C PHE A 1070 26.24 41.18 -25.49
N SER A 1071 26.21 40.74 -26.76
CA SER A 1071 26.19 41.68 -27.89
C SER A 1071 25.58 41.13 -29.19
N GLN A 1072 24.33 41.52 -29.49
CA GLN A 1072 23.85 41.88 -30.83
C GLN A 1072 22.62 42.81 -30.69
N GLY A 1073 22.43 43.74 -31.64
CA GLY A 1073 21.13 44.42 -31.83
C GLY A 1073 20.97 45.87 -31.35
N ASN A 1074 21.91 46.78 -31.67
CA ASN A 1074 21.63 47.91 -32.59
C ASN A 1074 22.86 48.82 -32.80
N GLU A 1075 22.85 49.54 -33.92
CA GLU A 1075 23.86 50.53 -34.31
C GLU A 1075 23.46 51.93 -33.83
N GLU A 1076 24.38 52.68 -33.22
CA GLU A 1076 24.72 54.09 -33.53
C GLU A 1076 25.84 54.62 -32.59
N SER A 1077 26.44 55.77 -32.95
CA SER A 1077 27.59 56.47 -32.33
C SER A 1077 28.87 55.66 -32.09
N GLN A 1078 29.79 55.73 -33.07
CA GLN A 1078 31.20 55.36 -32.93
C GLN A 1078 31.99 56.39 -32.10
N GLU A 1079 32.02 56.28 -30.77
CA GLU A 1079 32.94 57.09 -29.95
C GLU A 1079 33.16 56.47 -28.54
N SER A 1080 34.05 55.47 -28.44
CA SER A 1080 34.80 55.02 -27.22
C SER A 1080 35.34 53.58 -27.36
N GLN A 1081 36.13 53.32 -28.40
CA GLN A 1081 36.62 51.95 -28.70
C GLN A 1081 37.64 51.43 -27.66
N ASP A 1082 38.33 52.33 -26.96
CA ASP A 1082 39.59 52.04 -26.23
C ASP A 1082 39.42 51.64 -24.75
N ILE A 1083 38.18 51.60 -24.21
CA ILE A 1083 37.91 51.26 -22.80
C ILE A 1083 37.62 49.75 -22.61
N ARG A 1084 38.23 48.88 -23.43
CA ARG A 1084 37.96 47.42 -23.47
C ARG A 1084 39.08 46.53 -22.94
N ASP A 1085 39.96 47.09 -22.12
CA ASP A 1085 41.22 46.45 -21.69
C ASP A 1085 41.20 45.87 -20.26
N ALA A 1086 40.07 45.96 -19.54
CA ALA A 1086 39.92 45.38 -18.20
C ALA A 1086 39.50 43.89 -18.23
N ASP A 1087 38.70 43.49 -19.22
CA ASP A 1087 38.22 42.12 -19.37
C ASP A 1087 39.33 41.16 -19.84
N THR A 1088 40.25 41.64 -20.70
CA THR A 1088 41.49 40.93 -21.07
C THR A 1088 42.33 40.59 -19.84
N ILE A 1089 42.50 41.55 -18.92
CA ILE A 1089 43.22 41.34 -17.66
C ILE A 1089 42.51 40.29 -16.79
N LEU A 1090 41.18 40.39 -16.64
CA LEU A 1090 40.38 39.44 -15.86
C LEU A 1090 40.33 38.03 -16.44
N GLU A 1091 40.29 37.87 -17.77
CA GLU A 1091 40.24 36.56 -18.42
C GLU A 1091 41.61 35.87 -18.47
N MET A 1092 42.72 36.63 -18.53
CA MET A 1092 44.06 36.09 -18.31
C MET A 1092 44.30 35.68 -16.85
N LEU A 1093 43.92 36.53 -15.88
CA LEU A 1093 44.05 36.22 -14.44
C LEU A 1093 43.27 34.99 -13.99
N ARG A 1094 42.20 34.59 -14.69
CA ARG A 1094 41.47 33.34 -14.41
C ARG A 1094 42.22 32.06 -14.80
N LYS A 1095 43.28 32.13 -15.61
CA LYS A 1095 44.05 30.95 -16.06
C LYS A 1095 45.10 30.49 -15.04
N VAL A 1096 45.28 31.21 -13.94
CA VAL A 1096 46.28 30.96 -12.89
C VAL A 1096 45.66 30.15 -11.74
N LYS A 1097 45.06 28.99 -12.05
CA LYS A 1097 44.28 28.20 -11.07
C LYS A 1097 44.23 26.70 -11.35
#